data_AF-A0A660QX70-F1
#
_entry.id   AF-A0A660QX70-F1
#
_cell.length_a   1.000
_cell.length_b   1.000
_cell.length_c   1.000
_cell.angle_alpha   90.00
_cell.angle_beta   90.00
_cell.angle_gamma   90.00
#
_symmetry.space_group_name_H-M   'P 1'
#
loop_
_entity.id
_entity.type
_entity.pdbx_description
1 polymer ?
#
loop_
_entity_poly.entity_id
_entity_poly.type
_entity_poly.pdbx_seq_one_letter_code
_entity_poly.pdbx_strand_id
1 'polypeptide(L)'
;MIFCAGLLVMLNGTATAADGAWTGSGSDNLWTTAANWNVVPGAGNIATVDTTLNNPLVNMDVSDVYNTIYIGKSNTDEVTLTVQNGGYLRQSTSAMFISMGHDSGSKARLDMTGGTISGRDMIVGQYGSADVNVSGGTISMARNFYVGDRDGTAASTVDISGGTVDVGGWTGVGVQSGGMQTMTVSGSGYLETGNLSLGLNDGQGTLNISGGGNVNLVAAGSRLRVGEGFQGAGATGTINMNGGTLDVDSYIALGFTAGSSGSMDMTAGDVFVNAFVVGLNGDGDFTMTGGNLGLDSHVRVGEGGGQGTWNMAGGLVEAPNYVSVGWGTSIGDTDLLDMTAGEIQTGDLEIGRYGDGRVDLSGGTININYHDAGNGLLFDTNGGNGKLNVAGGTLNWLHGNYTNEVNAFVTSGDIVAYNGTKAVSVVYDSGSNTTVVAADSTTPVDSTWIGNGGDDLWTTSGNWDTPPTAAGNAIIDATGNDPLVNMDLADTYIDVSLGVDSSALVGLTLQSGGHLRSSSDVFVGQTAGSNGRIDMSGGTLTGNDMRVGAAGTGVFEMTGGTVDMNNNLIMGQTDGHGVGEFNVSGGAVDFGSWMGVAYQSGGTNTLNLSGTGYIECTKLSLGLNDGDGVVNISGSGHLKLRSGDSRLRIAEGSAATGVLNMDGGLIEAEDYISIGHTAGGVGTMNMTNGTVRMGAFVVGLNGDGDFNMTGGHIVASSHVRVGEGGGQGTWNMDGGLVEATNYMAVGWGTSAGETDLLDMTAGELQTGDLRIGLFGDGKVDLIGGTINVNYYDDGDGLLFDSNGGDGTLNMAGGTLNWMYGNYTTHIEALVLSGDIVAYDGAGEVSVAYSAGTDTTIVQADVSPFELWMLAEYGLSGDDAAATNDYDGDGFDNLYEYGLGGDPTNPSDIGIVPMYGAREDGGANWFEYVYPKRSDANSGISYHLELTDDLIYTPWANSGYSIAGTGTIDSEFDAVTNRISTEIEDEQFIRLVIEEL
;
A
#
# COMPACT_ATOMS: atom_id res chain seq x y z
N MET A 1 54.52 -45.59 -54.44
CA MET A 1 55.75 -45.51 -53.62
C MET A 1 55.46 -44.47 -52.57
N ILE A 2 55.33 -44.73 -51.27
CA ILE A 2 55.94 -45.74 -50.38
C ILE A 2 54.94 -46.09 -49.26
N PHE A 3 54.93 -47.37 -48.88
CA PHE A 3 54.26 -47.94 -47.71
C PHE A 3 54.89 -47.42 -46.40
N CYS A 4 54.08 -47.18 -45.37
CA CYS A 4 54.46 -47.56 -44.01
C CYS A 4 53.21 -47.95 -43.21
N ALA A 5 53.11 -49.25 -42.97
CA ALA A 5 52.13 -49.88 -42.11
C ALA A 5 52.54 -49.69 -40.65
N GLY A 6 51.69 -49.03 -39.87
CA GLY A 6 51.69 -49.11 -38.42
C GLY A 6 50.71 -50.21 -38.00
N LEU A 7 51.26 -51.40 -37.73
CA LEU A 7 50.57 -52.52 -37.10
C LEU A 7 50.08 -52.09 -35.71
N LEU A 8 48.78 -52.15 -35.45
CA LEU A 8 48.27 -52.26 -34.07
C LEU A 8 47.35 -53.48 -33.97
N VAL A 9 47.69 -54.29 -32.97
CA VAL A 9 47.23 -55.65 -32.71
C VAL A 9 45.75 -55.68 -32.36
N MET A 10 44.96 -56.39 -33.17
CA MET A 10 43.64 -56.90 -32.76
C MET A 10 43.84 -58.06 -31.77
N LEU A 11 43.49 -57.84 -30.51
CA LEU A 11 43.10 -58.92 -29.61
C LEU A 11 41.66 -59.31 -29.95
N ASN A 12 41.49 -60.32 -30.80
CA ASN A 12 40.22 -61.02 -30.96
C ASN A 12 39.95 -61.85 -29.70
N GLY A 13 39.24 -61.25 -28.74
CA GLY A 13 38.46 -62.00 -27.76
C GLY A 13 37.06 -62.19 -28.32
N THR A 14 36.68 -63.42 -28.64
CA THR A 14 35.29 -63.76 -28.98
C THR A 14 34.41 -63.63 -27.73
N ALA A 15 33.81 -62.46 -27.52
CA ALA A 15 32.74 -62.27 -26.54
C ALA A 15 31.39 -62.68 -27.18
N THR A 16 30.64 -63.53 -26.50
CA THR A 16 29.25 -63.86 -26.85
C THR A 16 28.34 -62.66 -26.62
N ALA A 17 27.59 -62.23 -27.64
CA ALA A 17 26.69 -61.08 -27.57
C ALA A 17 25.58 -61.29 -26.52
N ALA A 18 25.43 -60.31 -25.63
CA ALA A 18 24.40 -60.20 -24.59
C ALA A 18 24.08 -58.72 -24.36
N ASP A 19 23.07 -58.42 -23.55
CA ASP A 19 22.82 -57.05 -23.11
C ASP A 19 24.04 -56.52 -22.34
N GLY A 20 24.44 -55.29 -22.67
CA GLY A 20 25.67 -54.68 -22.17
C GLY A 20 25.39 -53.49 -21.28
N ALA A 21 26.15 -53.38 -20.19
CA ALA A 21 26.15 -52.24 -19.28
C ALA A 21 27.53 -51.56 -19.25
N TRP A 22 27.52 -50.24 -19.42
CA TRP A 22 28.72 -49.40 -19.31
C TRP A 22 29.22 -49.42 -17.87
N THR A 23 30.49 -49.71 -17.69
CA THR A 23 31.18 -49.74 -16.40
C THR A 23 32.18 -48.60 -16.23
N GLY A 24 32.63 -48.01 -17.34
CA GLY A 24 33.65 -46.95 -17.34
C GLY A 24 35.01 -47.39 -16.81
N SER A 25 35.26 -48.70 -16.63
CA SER A 25 36.46 -49.21 -15.95
C SER A 25 37.73 -49.23 -16.82
N GLY A 26 37.62 -48.93 -18.12
CA GLY A 26 38.76 -48.88 -19.04
C GLY A 26 39.60 -47.61 -18.90
N SER A 27 40.70 -47.54 -19.67
CA SER A 27 41.65 -46.42 -19.65
C SER A 27 41.21 -45.20 -20.47
N ASP A 28 40.09 -45.31 -21.18
CA ASP A 28 39.50 -44.27 -22.02
C ASP A 28 37.98 -44.27 -21.82
N ASN A 29 37.28 -43.38 -22.52
CA ASN A 29 35.83 -43.29 -22.49
C ASN A 29 35.18 -43.67 -23.83
N LEU A 30 35.87 -44.39 -24.72
CA LEU A 30 35.36 -44.67 -26.07
C LEU A 30 34.27 -45.76 -26.03
N TRP A 31 33.13 -45.52 -26.68
CA TRP A 31 32.01 -46.47 -26.78
C TRP A 31 32.45 -47.84 -27.30
N THR A 32 33.43 -47.84 -28.21
CA THR A 32 33.98 -49.02 -28.89
C THR A 32 35.04 -49.77 -28.07
N THR A 33 35.55 -49.21 -26.96
CA THR A 33 36.53 -49.88 -26.11
C THR A 33 35.84 -50.94 -25.25
N ALA A 34 36.10 -52.21 -25.56
CA ALA A 34 35.48 -53.35 -24.88
C ALA A 34 35.68 -53.36 -23.35
N ALA A 35 36.81 -52.83 -22.86
CA ALA A 35 37.12 -52.74 -21.43
C ALA A 35 36.19 -51.79 -20.65
N ASN A 36 35.45 -50.92 -21.33
CA ASN A 36 34.46 -50.03 -20.70
C ASN A 36 33.12 -50.72 -20.45
N TRP A 37 32.90 -51.93 -20.98
CA TRP A 37 31.65 -52.69 -20.83
C TRP A 37 31.84 -53.90 -19.91
N ASN A 38 30.82 -54.25 -19.13
CA ASN A 38 30.81 -55.53 -18.43
C ASN A 38 30.76 -56.71 -19.43
N VAL A 39 29.99 -56.52 -20.50
CA VAL A 39 29.88 -57.31 -21.71
C VAL A 39 29.56 -56.35 -22.84
N VAL A 40 30.31 -56.41 -23.94
CA VAL A 40 30.06 -55.54 -25.09
C VAL A 40 28.70 -55.91 -25.73
N PRO A 41 27.75 -54.95 -25.83
CA PRO A 41 26.44 -55.22 -26.42
C PRO A 41 26.55 -55.42 -27.93
N GLY A 42 25.92 -56.47 -28.46
CA GLY A 42 25.85 -56.73 -29.91
C GLY A 42 24.56 -56.20 -30.56
N ALA A 43 24.47 -56.29 -31.89
CA ALA A 43 23.26 -55.93 -32.63
C ALA A 43 22.00 -56.66 -32.13
N GLY A 44 20.92 -55.91 -31.93
CA GLY A 44 19.62 -56.39 -31.41
C GLY A 44 19.52 -56.44 -29.89
N ASN A 45 20.61 -56.19 -29.15
CA ASN A 45 20.62 -56.17 -27.70
C ASN A 45 20.38 -54.76 -27.12
N ILE A 46 20.25 -54.73 -25.79
CA ILE A 46 20.13 -53.50 -25.00
C ILE A 46 21.53 -52.97 -24.66
N ALA A 47 21.76 -51.69 -24.94
CA ALA A 47 22.91 -50.95 -24.44
C ALA A 47 22.45 -50.05 -23.28
N THR A 48 23.04 -50.24 -22.09
CA THR A 48 22.70 -49.47 -20.89
C THR A 48 23.91 -48.67 -20.41
N VAL A 49 23.77 -47.36 -20.30
CA VAL A 49 24.72 -46.47 -19.63
C VAL A 49 24.07 -45.98 -18.35
N ASP A 50 24.54 -46.43 -17.19
CA ASP A 50 23.91 -46.12 -15.88
C ASP A 50 24.96 -45.80 -14.79
N THR A 51 26.11 -45.25 -15.19
CA THR A 51 27.21 -44.86 -14.29
C THR A 51 27.83 -43.55 -14.77
N THR A 52 28.35 -42.75 -13.84
CA THR A 52 29.07 -41.49 -14.10
C THR A 52 30.57 -41.68 -14.32
N LEU A 53 31.06 -42.91 -14.14
CA LEU A 53 32.46 -43.24 -14.35
C LEU A 53 32.78 -43.23 -15.85
N ASN A 54 33.75 -42.42 -16.26
CA ASN A 54 34.24 -42.30 -17.64
C ASN A 54 33.09 -42.23 -18.67
N ASN A 55 32.31 -41.15 -18.63
CA ASN A 55 31.13 -40.96 -19.48
C ASN A 55 31.40 -41.27 -20.98
N PRO A 56 30.57 -42.13 -21.62
CA PRO A 56 30.85 -42.65 -22.96
C PRO A 56 30.92 -41.60 -24.07
N LEU A 57 31.86 -41.84 -24.99
CA LEU A 57 32.11 -41.05 -26.21
C LEU A 57 31.93 -41.91 -27.47
N VAL A 58 31.00 -41.52 -28.34
CA VAL A 58 30.80 -42.07 -29.68
C VAL A 58 31.43 -41.13 -30.71
N ASN A 59 32.63 -41.47 -31.17
CA ASN A 59 33.41 -40.67 -32.14
C ASN A 59 33.69 -41.40 -33.48
N MET A 60 33.17 -42.61 -33.63
CA MET A 60 33.26 -43.40 -34.85
C MET A 60 31.98 -44.22 -35.06
N ASP A 61 31.82 -44.78 -36.25
CA ASP A 61 30.67 -45.60 -36.59
C ASP A 61 30.55 -46.84 -35.68
N VAL A 62 29.46 -46.93 -34.92
CA VAL A 62 29.10 -48.11 -34.16
C VAL A 62 28.27 -49.01 -35.08
N SER A 63 28.89 -50.09 -35.57
CA SER A 63 28.27 -50.98 -36.57
C SER A 63 27.05 -51.74 -36.05
N ASP A 64 26.89 -51.86 -34.73
CA ASP A 64 25.76 -52.54 -34.10
C ASP A 64 24.50 -51.67 -34.10
N VAL A 65 23.36 -52.30 -34.41
CA VAL A 65 22.03 -51.68 -34.33
C VAL A 65 21.34 -52.18 -33.08
N TYR A 66 21.14 -51.31 -32.10
CA TYR A 66 20.57 -51.67 -30.81
C TYR A 66 19.03 -51.74 -30.85
N ASN A 67 18.43 -52.58 -30.01
CA ASN A 67 16.97 -52.62 -29.84
C ASN A 67 16.50 -51.45 -28.98
N THR A 68 17.19 -51.24 -27.86
CA THR A 68 16.94 -50.16 -26.90
C THR A 68 18.27 -49.62 -26.41
N ILE A 69 18.33 -48.31 -26.27
CA ILE A 69 19.48 -47.60 -25.69
C ILE A 69 18.97 -46.87 -24.47
N TYR A 70 19.50 -47.21 -23.30
CA TYR A 70 19.21 -46.52 -22.05
C TYR A 70 20.40 -45.66 -21.64
N ILE A 71 20.13 -44.40 -21.33
CA ILE A 71 21.10 -43.44 -20.77
C ILE A 71 20.53 -42.95 -19.44
N GLY A 72 21.28 -43.13 -18.36
CA GLY A 72 20.81 -42.84 -16.99
C GLY A 72 19.52 -43.56 -16.69
N LYS A 73 19.51 -44.89 -16.82
CA LYS A 73 18.29 -45.69 -16.65
C LYS A 73 17.71 -45.54 -15.24
N SER A 74 18.56 -45.67 -14.22
CA SER A 74 18.18 -45.67 -12.80
C SER A 74 19.15 -44.88 -11.93
N ASN A 75 20.16 -44.26 -12.53
CA ASN A 75 21.16 -43.46 -11.83
C ASN A 75 20.64 -42.07 -11.45
N THR A 76 20.78 -41.71 -10.17
CA THR A 76 20.37 -40.40 -9.63
C THR A 76 21.36 -39.27 -9.91
N ASP A 77 22.61 -39.62 -10.23
CA ASP A 77 23.60 -38.70 -10.77
C ASP A 77 23.47 -38.63 -12.30
N GLU A 78 23.84 -37.49 -12.88
CA GLU A 78 23.70 -37.26 -14.32
C GLU A 78 24.65 -38.15 -15.14
N VAL A 79 24.08 -39.06 -15.93
CA VAL A 79 24.83 -39.92 -16.85
C VAL A 79 24.89 -39.29 -18.23
N THR A 80 26.10 -38.99 -18.70
CA THR A 80 26.31 -38.31 -19.99
C THR A 80 26.72 -39.28 -21.09
N LEU A 81 26.10 -39.15 -22.27
CA LEU A 81 26.55 -39.73 -23.54
C LEU A 81 26.98 -38.60 -24.48
N THR A 82 28.18 -38.67 -25.05
CA THR A 82 28.65 -37.71 -26.06
C THR A 82 28.74 -38.36 -27.43
N VAL A 83 28.19 -37.71 -28.46
CA VAL A 83 28.32 -38.09 -29.88
C VAL A 83 29.02 -36.96 -30.65
N GLN A 84 30.11 -37.29 -31.32
CA GLN A 84 30.92 -36.34 -32.07
C GLN A 84 31.02 -36.71 -33.55
N ASN A 85 31.66 -35.85 -34.34
CA ASN A 85 31.84 -36.07 -35.76
C ASN A 85 32.54 -37.42 -36.06
N GLY A 86 31.99 -38.17 -37.02
CA GLY A 86 32.39 -39.56 -37.29
C GLY A 86 31.61 -40.61 -36.49
N GLY A 87 30.94 -40.22 -35.40
CA GLY A 87 30.06 -41.07 -34.60
C GLY A 87 28.75 -41.41 -35.31
N TYR A 88 28.34 -42.69 -35.25
CA TYR A 88 27.00 -43.09 -35.67
C TYR A 88 26.48 -44.14 -34.69
N LEU A 89 25.38 -43.80 -33.99
CA LEU A 89 24.63 -44.71 -33.13
C LEU A 89 23.28 -45.09 -33.77
N ARG A 90 23.00 -46.40 -33.91
CA ARG A 90 21.79 -46.89 -34.57
C ARG A 90 20.88 -47.63 -33.60
N GLN A 91 19.60 -47.29 -33.65
CA GLN A 91 18.50 -48.03 -33.04
C GLN A 91 17.61 -48.63 -34.14
N SER A 92 17.06 -49.81 -33.90
CA SER A 92 16.22 -50.50 -34.89
C SER A 92 14.93 -49.73 -35.15
N THR A 93 14.66 -49.41 -36.42
CA THR A 93 13.39 -48.78 -36.84
C THR A 93 12.16 -49.67 -36.64
N SER A 94 12.35 -50.96 -36.34
CA SER A 94 11.28 -51.91 -36.02
C SER A 94 11.13 -52.18 -34.51
N ALA A 95 11.99 -51.59 -33.66
CA ALA A 95 12.06 -51.88 -32.23
C ALA A 95 11.98 -50.62 -31.35
N MET A 96 12.03 -50.76 -30.02
CA MET A 96 11.16 -49.96 -29.12
C MET A 96 11.49 -48.46 -28.99
N PHE A 97 12.64 -48.03 -28.45
CA PHE A 97 12.95 -46.59 -28.27
C PHE A 97 14.40 -46.35 -27.83
N ILE A 98 14.87 -45.11 -27.98
CA ILE A 98 15.97 -44.54 -27.19
C ILE A 98 15.35 -43.87 -25.96
N SER A 99 15.85 -44.19 -24.77
CA SER A 99 15.32 -43.66 -23.49
C SER A 99 16.41 -42.99 -22.67
N MET A 100 16.07 -41.81 -22.18
CA MET A 100 16.95 -41.02 -21.34
C MET A 100 16.22 -40.65 -20.06
N GLY A 101 16.85 -40.84 -18.90
CA GLY A 101 16.18 -40.63 -17.61
C GLY A 101 14.94 -41.52 -17.49
N HIS A 102 15.14 -42.84 -17.61
CA HIS A 102 14.03 -43.79 -17.69
C HIS A 102 13.30 -43.89 -16.36
N ASP A 103 13.91 -44.38 -15.29
CA ASP A 103 13.27 -44.62 -13.99
C ASP A 103 13.09 -43.31 -13.18
N SER A 104 12.18 -43.31 -12.21
CA SER A 104 11.91 -42.12 -11.38
C SER A 104 13.18 -41.66 -10.63
N GLY A 105 13.46 -40.35 -10.69
CA GLY A 105 14.63 -39.73 -10.08
C GLY A 105 15.94 -39.93 -10.87
N SER A 106 15.91 -40.63 -12.00
CA SER A 106 17.10 -40.83 -12.83
C SER A 106 17.45 -39.59 -13.67
N LYS A 107 18.74 -39.40 -13.97
CA LYS A 107 19.25 -38.24 -14.71
C LYS A 107 20.15 -38.64 -15.88
N ALA A 108 19.91 -38.05 -17.04
CA ALA A 108 20.68 -38.33 -18.25
C ALA A 108 21.01 -37.07 -19.05
N ARG A 109 22.13 -37.08 -19.76
CA ARG A 109 22.51 -36.05 -20.74
C ARG A 109 23.00 -36.67 -22.03
N LEU A 110 22.60 -36.11 -23.17
CA LEU A 110 23.12 -36.40 -24.50
C LEU A 110 23.75 -35.13 -25.07
N ASP A 111 25.04 -35.18 -25.38
CA ASP A 111 25.76 -34.10 -26.04
C ASP A 111 26.13 -34.49 -27.48
N MET A 112 25.49 -33.89 -28.47
CA MET A 112 25.77 -34.06 -29.88
C MET A 112 26.48 -32.83 -30.45
N THR A 113 27.74 -33.01 -30.86
CA THR A 113 28.51 -31.99 -31.61
C THR A 113 28.71 -32.36 -33.08
N GLY A 114 28.15 -33.50 -33.50
CA GLY A 114 28.26 -34.09 -34.84
C GLY A 114 27.75 -35.53 -34.86
N GLY A 115 27.89 -36.22 -35.98
CA GLY A 115 27.48 -37.62 -36.10
C GLY A 115 25.97 -37.82 -36.29
N THR A 116 25.49 -39.05 -36.12
CA THR A 116 24.09 -39.40 -36.36
C THR A 116 23.53 -40.35 -35.30
N ILE A 117 22.33 -40.06 -34.84
CA ILE A 117 21.46 -40.99 -34.10
C ILE A 117 20.22 -41.26 -34.95
N SER A 118 19.93 -42.52 -35.24
CA SER A 118 18.71 -42.90 -35.98
C SER A 118 17.93 -44.00 -35.27
N GLY A 119 16.61 -43.92 -35.35
CA GLY A 119 15.71 -44.85 -34.67
C GLY A 119 14.24 -44.67 -35.03
N ARG A 120 13.39 -45.38 -34.30
CA ARG A 120 11.93 -45.30 -34.42
C ARG A 120 11.36 -44.16 -33.58
N ASP A 121 11.65 -44.21 -32.29
CA ASP A 121 11.13 -43.28 -31.28
C ASP A 121 12.27 -42.85 -30.34
N MET A 122 12.24 -41.59 -29.93
CA MET A 122 13.09 -41.06 -28.87
C MET A 122 12.23 -40.51 -27.74
N ILE A 123 12.54 -40.92 -26.51
CA ILE A 123 11.87 -40.43 -25.29
C ILE A 123 12.92 -39.79 -24.39
N VAL A 124 12.70 -38.52 -24.09
CA VAL A 124 13.55 -37.69 -23.25
C VAL A 124 12.84 -37.45 -21.92
N GLY A 125 13.36 -38.03 -20.84
CA GLY A 125 12.78 -37.95 -19.50
C GLY A 125 11.46 -38.69 -19.39
N GLN A 126 11.50 -40.03 -19.34
CA GLN A 126 10.28 -40.82 -19.29
C GLN A 126 9.63 -40.78 -17.89
N TYR A 127 10.36 -41.21 -16.85
CA TYR A 127 9.95 -41.00 -15.45
C TYR A 127 10.98 -40.16 -14.67
N GLY A 128 12.19 -39.97 -15.22
CA GLY A 128 13.26 -39.11 -14.71
C GLY A 128 13.44 -37.83 -15.54
N SER A 129 14.62 -37.19 -15.45
CA SER A 129 14.98 -36.01 -16.23
C SER A 129 16.06 -36.30 -17.26
N ALA A 130 15.99 -35.66 -18.42
CA ALA A 130 17.06 -35.74 -19.41
C ALA A 130 17.34 -34.42 -20.15
N ASP A 131 18.61 -34.17 -20.45
CA ASP A 131 19.04 -33.09 -21.33
C ASP A 131 19.54 -33.64 -22.66
N VAL A 132 19.09 -33.07 -23.77
CA VAL A 132 19.58 -33.38 -25.13
C VAL A 132 20.11 -32.10 -25.77
N ASN A 133 21.41 -32.03 -25.98
CA ASN A 133 22.08 -30.91 -26.62
C ASN A 133 22.51 -31.30 -28.04
N VAL A 134 21.95 -30.66 -29.05
CA VAL A 134 22.29 -30.85 -30.47
C VAL A 134 22.89 -29.56 -31.01
N SER A 135 24.22 -29.52 -31.01
CA SER A 135 25.01 -28.43 -31.61
C SER A 135 25.51 -28.76 -33.02
N GLY A 136 25.36 -30.03 -33.44
CA GLY A 136 25.66 -30.52 -34.78
C GLY A 136 25.28 -31.99 -34.93
N GLY A 137 25.21 -32.47 -36.18
CA GLY A 137 24.78 -33.85 -36.48
C GLY A 137 23.28 -33.97 -36.73
N THR A 138 22.77 -35.20 -36.70
CA THR A 138 21.35 -35.49 -37.02
C THR A 138 20.76 -36.50 -36.05
N ILE A 139 19.59 -36.19 -35.50
CA ILE A 139 18.67 -37.14 -34.88
C ILE A 139 17.53 -37.39 -35.87
N SER A 140 17.32 -38.64 -36.29
CA SER A 140 16.25 -39.00 -37.23
C SER A 140 15.35 -40.08 -36.63
N MET A 141 14.10 -39.73 -36.36
CA MET A 141 13.08 -40.59 -35.77
C MET A 141 11.95 -40.85 -36.77
N ALA A 142 11.74 -42.12 -37.11
CA ALA A 142 10.73 -42.49 -38.10
C ALA A 142 9.27 -42.22 -37.64
N ARG A 143 9.03 -42.07 -36.34
CA ARG A 143 7.67 -41.92 -35.79
C ARG A 143 7.57 -40.78 -34.77
N ASN A 144 8.02 -40.97 -33.54
CA ASN A 144 7.77 -39.99 -32.49
C ASN A 144 9.03 -39.48 -31.82
N PHE A 145 8.95 -38.23 -31.39
CA PHE A 145 9.91 -37.62 -30.49
C PHE A 145 9.13 -37.03 -29.32
N TYR A 146 9.32 -37.58 -28.12
CA TYR A 146 8.61 -37.14 -26.92
C TYR A 146 9.55 -36.63 -25.84
N VAL A 147 9.16 -35.50 -25.24
CA VAL A 147 9.83 -34.89 -24.09
C VAL A 147 8.86 -34.88 -22.91
N GLY A 148 9.21 -35.58 -21.83
CA GLY A 148 8.33 -35.81 -20.67
C GLY A 148 7.15 -36.73 -21.00
N ASP A 149 7.43 -37.99 -21.34
CA ASP A 149 6.40 -39.03 -21.55
C ASP A 149 6.27 -39.90 -20.30
N ARG A 150 5.11 -39.86 -19.62
CA ARG A 150 4.77 -40.55 -18.35
C ARG A 150 5.01 -39.73 -17.08
N ASP A 151 4.38 -40.15 -15.97
CA ASP A 151 4.24 -39.43 -14.68
C ASP A 151 5.58 -39.19 -13.92
N GLY A 152 6.60 -38.71 -14.60
CA GLY A 152 7.88 -38.29 -14.03
C GLY A 152 7.85 -36.83 -13.59
N THR A 153 8.22 -36.54 -12.34
CA THR A 153 8.12 -35.18 -11.77
C THR A 153 9.23 -34.22 -12.19
N ALA A 154 10.17 -34.63 -13.05
CA ALA A 154 11.38 -33.86 -13.37
C ALA A 154 11.32 -33.23 -14.78
N ALA A 155 11.86 -32.02 -14.90
CA ALA A 155 11.96 -31.30 -16.18
C ALA A 155 13.02 -31.93 -17.08
N SER A 156 12.76 -31.96 -18.38
CA SER A 156 13.70 -32.38 -19.42
C SER A 156 13.80 -31.34 -20.53
N THR A 157 14.98 -31.26 -21.12
CA THR A 157 15.31 -30.24 -22.11
C THR A 157 15.84 -30.87 -23.40
N VAL A 158 15.48 -30.27 -24.52
CA VAL A 158 16.04 -30.55 -25.85
C VAL A 158 16.47 -29.23 -26.44
N ASP A 159 17.78 -29.01 -26.57
CA ASP A 159 18.36 -27.84 -27.23
C ASP A 159 18.89 -28.24 -28.62
N ILE A 160 18.33 -27.65 -29.66
CA ILE A 160 18.70 -27.82 -31.06
C ILE A 160 19.33 -26.50 -31.50
N SER A 161 20.58 -26.26 -31.09
CA SER A 161 21.34 -25.06 -31.44
C SER A 161 22.06 -25.17 -32.78
N GLY A 162 22.14 -26.39 -33.32
CA GLY A 162 22.67 -26.75 -34.63
C GLY A 162 22.24 -28.16 -35.01
N GLY A 163 22.59 -28.61 -36.21
CA GLY A 163 22.17 -29.93 -36.67
C GLY A 163 20.66 -30.04 -36.94
N THR A 164 20.17 -31.27 -37.05
CA THR A 164 18.79 -31.56 -37.51
C THR A 164 18.12 -32.59 -36.60
N VAL A 165 16.89 -32.31 -36.20
CA VAL A 165 15.94 -33.29 -35.64
C VAL A 165 14.80 -33.48 -36.64
N ASP A 166 14.73 -34.67 -37.22
CA ASP A 166 13.75 -35.03 -38.24
C ASP A 166 12.81 -36.12 -37.71
N VAL A 167 11.50 -35.82 -37.65
CA VAL A 167 10.47 -36.66 -37.02
C VAL A 167 9.32 -36.92 -37.99
N GLY A 168 9.24 -38.14 -38.54
CA GLY A 168 8.22 -38.47 -39.55
C GLY A 168 6.77 -38.47 -39.06
N GLY A 169 6.51 -38.41 -37.74
CA GLY A 169 5.18 -38.46 -37.14
C GLY A 169 4.93 -37.31 -36.16
N TRP A 170 4.68 -37.64 -34.89
CA TRP A 170 4.31 -36.66 -33.85
C TRP A 170 5.52 -36.26 -33.01
N THR A 171 5.71 -34.96 -32.86
CA THR A 171 6.53 -34.40 -31.80
C THR A 171 5.61 -33.93 -30.66
N GLY A 172 5.91 -34.37 -29.44
CA GLY A 172 5.15 -34.01 -28.25
C GLY A 172 6.09 -33.46 -27.18
N VAL A 173 5.81 -32.25 -26.71
CA VAL A 173 6.56 -31.62 -25.62
C VAL A 173 5.62 -31.43 -24.45
N GLY A 174 5.95 -32.04 -23.31
CA GLY A 174 5.06 -32.07 -22.14
C GLY A 174 3.86 -32.98 -22.39
N VAL A 175 4.08 -34.30 -22.46
CA VAL A 175 3.07 -35.27 -22.90
C VAL A 175 2.16 -35.78 -21.78
N GLN A 176 2.66 -35.84 -20.54
CA GLN A 176 1.88 -36.20 -19.35
C GLN A 176 2.31 -35.35 -18.14
N SER A 177 1.60 -35.48 -17.03
CA SER A 177 1.90 -34.77 -15.78
C SER A 177 3.36 -34.94 -15.35
N GLY A 178 4.02 -33.83 -15.02
CA GLY A 178 5.45 -33.83 -14.73
C GLY A 178 6.04 -32.43 -14.63
N GLY A 179 7.37 -32.33 -14.65
CA GLY A 179 8.06 -31.05 -14.76
C GLY A 179 7.79 -30.37 -16.11
N MET A 180 8.02 -29.06 -16.19
CA MET A 180 7.96 -28.32 -17.46
C MET A 180 8.98 -28.88 -18.45
N GLN A 181 8.52 -29.25 -19.64
CA GLN A 181 9.35 -29.84 -20.68
C GLN A 181 9.66 -28.79 -21.75
N THR A 182 10.92 -28.68 -22.15
CA THR A 182 11.35 -27.60 -23.04
C THR A 182 12.07 -28.13 -24.27
N MET A 183 11.63 -27.68 -25.43
CA MET A 183 12.36 -27.85 -26.70
C MET A 183 12.78 -26.47 -27.19
N THR A 184 14.07 -26.28 -27.46
CA THR A 184 14.64 -25.05 -28.00
C THR A 184 15.21 -25.33 -29.38
N VAL A 185 14.85 -24.51 -30.37
CA VAL A 185 15.39 -24.53 -31.72
C VAL A 185 16.04 -23.18 -31.96
N SER A 186 17.38 -23.17 -32.05
CA SER A 186 18.18 -21.96 -32.11
C SER A 186 19.29 -22.04 -33.15
N GLY A 187 19.94 -20.91 -33.45
CA GLY A 187 21.12 -20.90 -34.31
C GLY A 187 20.83 -21.44 -35.72
N SER A 188 21.45 -22.55 -36.09
CA SER A 188 21.18 -23.26 -37.35
C SER A 188 20.45 -24.58 -37.13
N GLY A 189 19.80 -24.74 -35.98
CA GLY A 189 19.00 -25.91 -35.63
C GLY A 189 17.75 -26.01 -36.48
N TYR A 190 17.39 -27.23 -36.84
CA TYR A 190 16.27 -27.51 -37.74
C TYR A 190 15.42 -28.65 -37.17
N LEU A 191 14.14 -28.40 -36.93
CA LEU A 191 13.12 -29.36 -36.53
C LEU A 191 12.10 -29.53 -37.65
N GLU A 192 11.96 -30.74 -38.16
CA GLU A 192 10.88 -31.09 -39.10
C GLU A 192 10.00 -32.17 -38.48
N THR A 193 8.68 -31.93 -38.48
CA THR A 193 7.72 -32.86 -37.88
C THR A 193 6.35 -32.82 -38.56
N GLY A 194 5.61 -33.94 -38.53
CA GLY A 194 4.27 -33.99 -39.11
C GLY A 194 3.21 -33.29 -38.25
N ASN A 195 3.26 -33.44 -36.93
CA ASN A 195 2.38 -32.70 -36.03
C ASN A 195 3.15 -32.34 -34.77
N LEU A 196 2.81 -31.21 -34.18
CA LEU A 196 3.42 -30.75 -32.94
C LEU A 196 2.32 -30.42 -31.92
N SER A 197 2.43 -31.02 -30.74
CA SER A 197 1.57 -30.73 -29.59
C SER A 197 2.42 -30.26 -28.43
N LEU A 198 2.05 -29.11 -27.85
CA LEU A 198 2.68 -28.52 -26.68
C LEU A 198 1.70 -28.56 -25.53
N GLY A 199 2.07 -29.23 -24.43
CA GLY A 199 1.13 -29.55 -23.36
C GLY A 199 0.05 -30.50 -23.88
N LEU A 200 0.38 -31.79 -23.99
CA LEU A 200 -0.54 -32.84 -24.42
C LEU A 200 -1.07 -33.58 -23.18
N ASN A 201 -2.31 -34.06 -23.24
CA ASN A 201 -3.02 -34.73 -22.13
C ASN A 201 -3.14 -33.83 -20.89
N ASP A 202 -2.23 -33.95 -19.94
CA ASP A 202 -2.15 -33.18 -18.68
C ASP A 202 -0.73 -32.61 -18.45
N GLY A 203 0.12 -32.61 -19.49
CA GLY A 203 1.50 -32.15 -19.43
C GLY A 203 1.69 -30.66 -19.70
N GLN A 204 2.91 -30.19 -19.43
CA GLN A 204 3.35 -28.82 -19.65
C GLN A 204 4.52 -28.77 -20.64
N GLY A 205 4.33 -28.11 -21.78
CA GLY A 205 5.29 -28.11 -22.88
C GLY A 205 5.62 -26.72 -23.41
N THR A 206 6.91 -26.44 -23.58
CA THR A 206 7.41 -25.18 -24.13
C THR A 206 8.25 -25.43 -25.37
N LEU A 207 7.96 -24.69 -26.44
CA LEU A 207 8.78 -24.58 -27.63
C LEU A 207 9.42 -23.20 -27.70
N ASN A 208 10.75 -23.13 -27.68
CA ASN A 208 11.50 -21.91 -27.95
C ASN A 208 12.04 -21.95 -29.38
N ILE A 209 11.82 -20.89 -30.17
CA ILE A 209 12.36 -20.69 -31.52
C ILE A 209 13.16 -19.40 -31.51
N SER A 210 14.43 -19.46 -31.88
CA SER A 210 15.34 -18.33 -31.76
C SER A 210 16.43 -18.26 -32.83
N GLY A 211 17.00 -17.07 -33.04
CA GLY A 211 18.05 -16.89 -34.04
C GLY A 211 17.59 -17.28 -35.45
N GLY A 212 18.27 -18.25 -36.08
CA GLY A 212 17.88 -18.83 -37.37
C GLY A 212 17.23 -20.22 -37.25
N GLY A 213 16.73 -20.58 -36.08
CA GLY A 213 16.06 -21.86 -35.85
C GLY A 213 14.85 -22.05 -36.76
N ASN A 214 14.61 -23.27 -37.22
CA ASN A 214 13.52 -23.55 -38.15
C ASN A 214 12.65 -24.70 -37.63
N VAL A 215 11.34 -24.47 -37.53
CA VAL A 215 10.34 -25.47 -37.16
C VAL A 215 9.35 -25.62 -38.32
N ASN A 216 9.29 -26.82 -38.89
CA ASN A 216 8.61 -27.06 -40.15
C ASN A 216 7.55 -28.18 -40.03
N LEU A 217 6.28 -27.84 -40.31
CA LEU A 217 5.09 -28.69 -40.31
C LEU A 217 4.32 -28.56 -41.65
N VAL A 218 4.99 -28.84 -42.75
CA VAL A 218 4.46 -28.64 -44.12
C VAL A 218 3.80 -29.86 -44.76
N ALA A 219 3.64 -30.98 -44.04
CA ALA A 219 2.87 -32.10 -44.59
C ALA A 219 1.37 -31.72 -44.64
N ALA A 220 0.66 -32.10 -45.70
CA ALA A 220 -0.74 -31.72 -45.86
C ALA A 220 -1.60 -32.14 -44.65
N GLY A 221 -2.31 -31.18 -44.05
CA GLY A 221 -3.13 -31.34 -42.85
C GLY A 221 -2.35 -31.30 -41.53
N SER A 222 -1.06 -30.95 -41.55
CA SER A 222 -0.25 -30.78 -40.34
C SER A 222 -0.73 -29.59 -39.53
N ARG A 223 -0.65 -29.72 -38.21
CA ARG A 223 -1.18 -28.73 -37.25
C ARG A 223 -0.29 -28.62 -36.03
N LEU A 224 -0.31 -27.42 -35.46
CA LEU A 224 0.30 -27.11 -34.19
C LEU A 224 -0.79 -26.83 -33.16
N ARG A 225 -0.77 -27.58 -32.06
CA ARG A 225 -1.76 -27.48 -30.98
C ARG A 225 -1.07 -27.12 -29.68
N VAL A 226 -1.61 -26.11 -29.03
CA VAL A 226 -1.03 -25.55 -27.81
C VAL A 226 -2.08 -25.63 -26.72
N GLY A 227 -1.80 -26.42 -25.67
CA GLY A 227 -2.80 -26.83 -24.69
C GLY A 227 -3.76 -27.87 -25.29
N GLU A 228 -3.27 -29.08 -25.59
CA GLU A 228 -4.10 -30.19 -26.08
C GLU A 228 -4.47 -31.14 -24.92
N GLY A 229 -5.42 -30.70 -24.10
CA GLY A 229 -5.91 -31.47 -22.95
C GLY A 229 -6.69 -32.74 -23.33
N PHE A 230 -6.58 -33.82 -22.55
CA PHE A 230 -7.48 -34.99 -22.66
C PHE A 230 -8.58 -34.91 -21.60
N GLN A 231 -9.86 -35.02 -22.01
CA GLN A 231 -11.03 -35.00 -21.12
C GLN A 231 -11.10 -33.79 -20.15
N GLY A 232 -10.59 -32.63 -20.54
CA GLY A 232 -10.62 -31.42 -19.70
C GLY A 232 -9.49 -31.32 -18.68
N ALA A 233 -8.42 -32.08 -18.84
CA ALA A 233 -7.20 -31.91 -18.06
C ALA A 233 -6.49 -30.58 -18.39
N GLY A 234 -5.91 -29.96 -17.36
CA GLY A 234 -5.25 -28.64 -17.41
C GLY A 234 -3.88 -28.64 -18.09
N ALA A 235 -3.81 -29.14 -19.32
CA ALA A 235 -2.62 -29.07 -20.15
C ALA A 235 -2.22 -27.62 -20.43
N THR A 236 -0.91 -27.34 -20.44
CA THR A 236 -0.38 -26.01 -20.74
C THR A 236 0.67 -26.11 -21.84
N GLY A 237 0.44 -25.41 -22.95
CA GLY A 237 1.42 -25.27 -24.03
C GLY A 237 1.92 -23.83 -24.15
N THR A 238 3.19 -23.66 -24.52
CA THR A 238 3.77 -22.33 -24.75
C THR A 238 4.71 -22.34 -25.95
N ILE A 239 4.59 -21.35 -26.83
CA ILE A 239 5.54 -21.05 -27.90
C ILE A 239 6.25 -19.74 -27.56
N ASN A 240 7.56 -19.74 -27.49
CA ASN A 240 8.38 -18.53 -27.40
C ASN A 240 9.18 -18.38 -28.68
N MET A 241 8.98 -17.29 -29.42
CA MET A 241 9.60 -17.07 -30.72
C MET A 241 10.29 -15.71 -30.74
N ASN A 242 11.62 -15.68 -30.86
CA ASN A 242 12.41 -14.44 -30.95
C ASN A 242 13.30 -14.38 -32.21
N GLY A 243 12.93 -15.18 -33.20
CA GLY A 243 13.60 -15.32 -34.48
C GLY A 243 13.16 -16.62 -35.15
N GLY A 244 13.79 -16.96 -36.27
CA GLY A 244 13.51 -18.20 -36.97
C GLY A 244 12.21 -18.23 -37.75
N THR A 245 11.80 -19.43 -38.16
CA THR A 245 10.60 -19.66 -38.97
C THR A 245 9.76 -20.77 -38.36
N LEU A 246 8.45 -20.58 -38.32
CA LEU A 246 7.43 -21.56 -37.97
C LEU A 246 6.45 -21.70 -39.14
N ASP A 247 6.53 -22.81 -39.86
CA ASP A 247 5.69 -23.07 -41.05
C ASP A 247 4.70 -24.20 -40.75
N VAL A 248 3.39 -23.94 -40.84
CA VAL A 248 2.32 -24.88 -40.47
C VAL A 248 1.22 -24.90 -41.54
N ASP A 249 1.01 -26.06 -42.17
CA ASP A 249 0.06 -26.19 -43.29
C ASP A 249 -1.39 -25.80 -42.94
N SER A 250 -1.96 -26.32 -41.84
CA SER A 250 -3.41 -26.20 -41.58
C SER A 250 -3.80 -25.09 -40.61
N TYR A 251 -3.47 -25.25 -39.34
CA TYR A 251 -3.79 -24.25 -38.31
C TYR A 251 -2.82 -24.31 -37.13
N ILE A 252 -2.70 -23.16 -36.49
CA ILE A 252 -2.18 -23.01 -35.14
C ILE A 252 -3.37 -22.67 -34.25
N ALA A 253 -3.57 -23.44 -33.18
CA ALA A 253 -4.64 -23.21 -32.22
C ALA A 253 -4.08 -23.13 -30.81
N LEU A 254 -4.30 -21.98 -30.18
CA LEU A 254 -3.99 -21.71 -28.77
C LEU A 254 -5.23 -21.98 -27.93
N GLY A 255 -5.07 -22.73 -26.83
CA GLY A 255 -6.22 -23.15 -26.02
C GLY A 255 -7.09 -24.17 -26.76
N PHE A 256 -6.50 -25.29 -27.18
CA PHE A 256 -7.16 -26.23 -28.09
C PHE A 256 -8.36 -26.95 -27.46
N THR A 257 -8.21 -27.45 -26.23
CA THR A 257 -9.26 -28.19 -25.51
C THR A 257 -9.84 -27.36 -24.36
N ALA A 258 -11.12 -27.55 -24.03
CA ALA A 258 -11.72 -26.94 -22.85
C ALA A 258 -10.93 -27.28 -21.57
N GLY A 259 -10.68 -26.27 -20.73
CA GLY A 259 -9.92 -26.39 -19.47
C GLY A 259 -8.39 -26.46 -19.62
N SER A 260 -7.87 -26.36 -20.86
CA SER A 260 -6.43 -26.25 -21.13
C SER A 260 -6.05 -24.86 -21.62
N SER A 261 -4.78 -24.48 -21.47
CA SER A 261 -4.27 -23.16 -21.83
C SER A 261 -3.17 -23.28 -22.88
N GLY A 262 -3.21 -22.43 -23.90
CA GLY A 262 -2.14 -22.34 -24.88
C GLY A 262 -1.68 -20.90 -25.07
N SER A 263 -0.37 -20.68 -25.07
CA SER A 263 0.21 -19.35 -25.27
C SER A 263 1.25 -19.30 -26.39
N MET A 264 1.38 -18.15 -27.02
CA MET A 264 2.44 -17.84 -27.96
C MET A 264 2.97 -16.42 -27.75
N ASP A 265 4.27 -16.30 -27.49
CA ASP A 265 5.01 -15.03 -27.46
C ASP A 265 5.91 -14.93 -28.70
N MET A 266 5.66 -13.94 -29.55
CA MET A 266 6.35 -13.73 -30.82
C MET A 266 6.98 -12.33 -30.86
N THR A 267 8.30 -12.28 -30.78
CA THR A 267 9.08 -11.03 -30.77
C THR A 267 9.83 -10.76 -32.07
N ALA A 268 10.10 -11.81 -32.86
CA ALA A 268 10.63 -11.76 -34.21
C ALA A 268 10.45 -13.11 -34.91
N GLY A 269 10.72 -13.17 -36.22
CA GLY A 269 10.61 -14.38 -37.04
C GLY A 269 9.35 -14.41 -37.89
N ASP A 270 9.19 -15.48 -38.66
CA ASP A 270 8.09 -15.63 -39.64
C ASP A 270 7.23 -16.84 -39.30
N VAL A 271 5.91 -16.62 -39.21
CA VAL A 271 4.89 -17.65 -39.07
C VAL A 271 4.06 -17.70 -40.35
N PHE A 272 3.96 -18.88 -40.96
CA PHE A 272 3.10 -19.12 -42.11
C PHE A 272 2.05 -20.17 -41.74
N VAL A 273 0.77 -19.83 -41.89
CA VAL A 273 -0.33 -20.72 -41.50
C VAL A 273 -1.62 -20.45 -42.26
N ASN A 274 -2.44 -21.45 -42.56
CA ASN A 274 -3.74 -21.18 -43.18
C ASN A 274 -4.75 -20.48 -42.24
N ALA A 275 -4.86 -20.89 -40.98
CA ALA A 275 -5.72 -20.25 -39.98
C ALA A 275 -5.04 -20.16 -38.61
N PHE A 276 -5.26 -19.05 -37.91
CA PHE A 276 -4.74 -18.81 -36.56
C PHE A 276 -5.89 -18.57 -35.60
N VAL A 277 -5.95 -19.37 -34.53
CA VAL A 277 -7.03 -19.30 -33.54
C VAL A 277 -6.46 -19.06 -32.16
N VAL A 278 -6.95 -18.01 -31.51
CA VAL A 278 -6.64 -17.63 -30.14
C VAL A 278 -7.85 -17.94 -29.28
N GLY A 279 -7.76 -19.01 -28.48
CA GLY A 279 -8.82 -19.50 -27.63
C GLY A 279 -9.86 -20.28 -28.43
N LEU A 280 -9.61 -21.56 -28.74
CA LEU A 280 -10.52 -22.38 -29.56
C LEU A 280 -11.61 -23.08 -28.74
N ASN A 281 -11.26 -23.66 -27.60
CA ASN A 281 -12.21 -24.24 -26.64
C ASN A 281 -11.72 -24.05 -25.20
N GLY A 282 -10.40 -23.92 -25.02
CA GLY A 282 -9.76 -23.47 -23.80
C GLY A 282 -9.15 -22.08 -23.99
N ASP A 283 -8.34 -21.65 -23.04
CA ASP A 283 -7.82 -20.29 -22.97
C ASP A 283 -6.62 -20.15 -23.91
N GLY A 284 -6.65 -19.14 -24.78
CA GLY A 284 -5.58 -18.86 -25.72
C GLY A 284 -5.02 -17.45 -25.55
N ASP A 285 -3.70 -17.36 -25.45
CA ASP A 285 -2.99 -16.08 -25.30
C ASP A 285 -1.95 -15.91 -26.41
N PHE A 286 -2.04 -14.84 -27.19
CA PHE A 286 -1.09 -14.52 -28.24
C PHE A 286 -0.48 -13.14 -28.00
N THR A 287 0.83 -13.07 -27.78
CA THR A 287 1.60 -11.84 -27.70
C THR A 287 2.49 -11.70 -28.93
N MET A 288 2.40 -10.60 -29.66
CA MET A 288 3.19 -10.32 -30.85
C MET A 288 3.85 -8.95 -30.76
N THR A 289 5.16 -8.88 -30.51
CA THR A 289 5.92 -7.61 -30.48
C THR A 289 6.75 -7.38 -31.75
N GLY A 290 6.75 -8.35 -32.67
CA GLY A 290 7.51 -8.27 -33.92
C GLY A 290 7.37 -9.54 -34.75
N GLY A 291 7.99 -9.55 -35.94
CA GLY A 291 7.89 -10.65 -36.90
C GLY A 291 6.68 -10.55 -37.83
N ASN A 292 6.44 -11.61 -38.60
CA ASN A 292 5.37 -11.67 -39.60
C ASN A 292 4.47 -12.89 -39.37
N LEU A 293 3.17 -12.67 -39.22
CA LEU A 293 2.14 -13.73 -39.22
C LEU A 293 1.39 -13.65 -40.56
N GLY A 294 1.83 -14.46 -41.52
CA GLY A 294 1.19 -14.58 -42.82
C GLY A 294 0.11 -15.65 -42.80
N LEU A 295 -1.14 -15.27 -43.10
CA LEU A 295 -2.25 -16.20 -43.20
C LEU A 295 -2.79 -16.36 -44.63
N ASP A 296 -3.19 -17.58 -44.97
CA ASP A 296 -3.96 -17.81 -46.20
C ASP A 296 -5.45 -17.46 -46.03
N SER A 297 -5.96 -17.39 -44.79
CA SER A 297 -7.38 -17.20 -44.52
C SER A 297 -7.70 -16.16 -43.44
N HIS A 298 -7.70 -16.53 -42.16
CA HIS A 298 -8.34 -15.74 -41.11
C HIS A 298 -7.72 -15.90 -39.73
N VAL A 299 -7.94 -14.88 -38.88
CA VAL A 299 -7.70 -14.92 -37.44
C VAL A 299 -9.03 -14.91 -36.70
N ARG A 300 -9.15 -15.76 -35.68
CA ARG A 300 -10.27 -15.74 -34.73
C ARG A 300 -9.78 -15.66 -33.30
N VAL A 301 -10.43 -14.79 -32.54
CA VAL A 301 -10.22 -14.62 -31.10
C VAL A 301 -11.52 -15.00 -30.40
N GLY A 302 -11.43 -16.01 -29.53
CA GLY A 302 -12.55 -16.58 -28.79
C GLY A 302 -13.49 -17.43 -29.64
N GLU A 303 -13.04 -18.60 -30.10
CA GLU A 303 -13.88 -19.60 -30.78
C GLU A 303 -14.36 -20.68 -29.78
N GLY A 304 -15.43 -21.43 -30.12
CA GLY A 304 -15.84 -22.71 -29.50
C GLY A 304 -16.14 -22.73 -27.99
N GLY A 305 -16.14 -21.56 -27.32
CA GLY A 305 -16.40 -21.38 -25.89
C GLY A 305 -15.14 -21.15 -25.04
N GLY A 306 -13.96 -21.11 -25.66
CA GLY A 306 -12.70 -20.68 -25.02
C GLY A 306 -12.57 -19.15 -25.01
N GLN A 307 -11.69 -18.63 -24.14
CA GLN A 307 -11.36 -17.20 -24.09
C GLN A 307 -10.11 -16.92 -24.92
N GLY A 308 -10.13 -15.86 -25.73
CA GLY A 308 -8.99 -15.45 -26.54
C GLY A 308 -8.44 -14.07 -26.18
N THR A 309 -7.14 -13.98 -25.89
CA THR A 309 -6.41 -12.72 -25.70
C THR A 309 -5.32 -12.57 -26.75
N TRP A 310 -5.36 -11.50 -27.55
CA TRP A 310 -4.33 -11.16 -28.52
C TRP A 310 -3.73 -9.78 -28.22
N ASN A 311 -2.49 -9.76 -27.74
CA ASN A 311 -1.68 -8.57 -27.49
C ASN A 311 -0.70 -8.33 -28.67
N MET A 312 -0.79 -7.21 -29.35
CA MET A 312 0.05 -6.85 -30.50
C MET A 312 0.80 -5.54 -30.25
N ALA A 313 2.12 -5.61 -30.12
CA ALA A 313 3.03 -4.47 -29.94
C ALA A 313 4.03 -4.29 -31.09
N GLY A 314 3.80 -4.96 -32.22
CA GLY A 314 4.63 -4.84 -33.40
C GLY A 314 4.40 -5.98 -34.39
N GLY A 315 5.14 -5.94 -35.49
CA GLY A 315 5.04 -6.95 -36.55
C GLY A 315 3.88 -6.73 -37.52
N LEU A 316 3.74 -7.65 -38.45
CA LEU A 316 2.77 -7.62 -39.54
C LEU A 316 1.87 -8.85 -39.48
N VAL A 317 0.56 -8.66 -39.61
CA VAL A 317 -0.43 -9.72 -39.78
C VAL A 317 -1.16 -9.54 -41.09
N GLU A 318 -1.15 -10.58 -41.92
CA GLU A 318 -1.86 -10.60 -43.21
C GLU A 318 -2.99 -11.64 -43.15
N ALA A 319 -4.24 -11.18 -42.95
CA ALA A 319 -5.44 -12.01 -42.77
C ALA A 319 -6.48 -11.70 -43.87
N PRO A 320 -6.33 -12.27 -45.08
CA PRO A 320 -7.03 -11.80 -46.29
C PRO A 320 -8.56 -11.91 -46.22
N ASN A 321 -9.13 -12.81 -45.41
CA ASN A 321 -10.58 -12.93 -45.28
C ASN A 321 -11.13 -12.04 -44.17
N TYR A 322 -10.82 -12.34 -42.91
CA TYR A 322 -11.29 -11.54 -41.77
C TYR A 322 -10.42 -11.73 -40.53
N VAL A 323 -10.50 -10.72 -39.66
CA VAL A 323 -10.14 -10.80 -38.25
C VAL A 323 -11.43 -10.66 -37.46
N SER A 324 -11.71 -11.65 -36.60
CA SER A 324 -12.88 -11.62 -35.74
C SER A 324 -12.50 -11.73 -34.27
N VAL A 325 -13.08 -10.84 -33.47
CA VAL A 325 -12.99 -10.83 -32.01
C VAL A 325 -14.39 -11.04 -31.42
N GLY A 326 -14.56 -12.07 -30.59
CA GLY A 326 -15.86 -12.48 -30.08
C GLY A 326 -16.65 -13.37 -31.07
N TRP A 327 -15.97 -14.33 -31.70
CA TRP A 327 -16.59 -15.27 -32.66
C TRP A 327 -17.42 -16.37 -31.98
N GLY A 328 -17.19 -16.65 -30.70
CA GLY A 328 -17.84 -17.70 -29.93
C GLY A 328 -19.20 -17.30 -29.36
N THR A 329 -19.76 -18.15 -28.49
CA THR A 329 -21.01 -17.87 -27.76
C THR A 329 -20.76 -17.49 -26.30
N SER A 330 -19.53 -17.10 -25.96
CA SER A 330 -19.13 -16.66 -24.62
C SER A 330 -19.79 -15.31 -24.31
N ILE A 331 -20.35 -15.16 -23.10
CA ILE A 331 -21.01 -13.94 -22.59
C ILE A 331 -20.24 -13.51 -21.33
N GLY A 332 -19.84 -12.25 -21.24
CA GLY A 332 -19.15 -11.66 -20.07
C GLY A 332 -17.80 -10.97 -20.34
N ASP A 333 -17.61 -10.33 -21.50
CA ASP A 333 -16.42 -9.52 -21.87
C ASP A 333 -15.04 -10.20 -21.68
N THR A 334 -14.62 -11.15 -22.53
CA THR A 334 -13.27 -11.77 -22.41
C THR A 334 -12.46 -11.93 -23.69
N ASP A 335 -13.03 -11.74 -24.88
CA ASP A 335 -12.26 -11.87 -26.13
C ASP A 335 -11.68 -10.51 -26.52
N LEU A 336 -10.35 -10.43 -26.55
CA LEU A 336 -9.61 -9.16 -26.64
C LEU A 336 -8.57 -9.18 -27.76
N LEU A 337 -8.56 -8.11 -28.55
CA LEU A 337 -7.40 -7.66 -29.32
C LEU A 337 -6.89 -6.35 -28.73
N ASP A 338 -5.73 -6.37 -28.08
CA ASP A 338 -5.01 -5.18 -27.61
C ASP A 338 -3.84 -4.89 -28.53
N MET A 339 -3.86 -3.75 -29.22
CA MET A 339 -2.91 -3.38 -30.26
C MET A 339 -2.24 -2.04 -29.93
N THR A 340 -0.96 -2.09 -29.55
CA THR A 340 -0.09 -0.94 -29.21
C THR A 340 0.87 -0.55 -30.33
N ALA A 341 1.11 -1.43 -31.31
CA ALA A 341 1.90 -1.16 -32.51
C ALA A 341 1.74 -2.31 -33.52
N GLY A 342 2.34 -2.15 -34.70
CA GLY A 342 2.29 -3.14 -35.79
C GLY A 342 1.17 -2.87 -36.79
N GLU A 343 0.97 -3.80 -37.72
CA GLU A 343 0.01 -3.66 -38.81
C GLU A 343 -0.81 -4.93 -38.99
N ILE A 344 -2.14 -4.80 -39.01
CA ILE A 344 -3.08 -5.84 -39.41
C ILE A 344 -3.66 -5.46 -40.77
N GLN A 345 -3.48 -6.31 -41.75
CA GLN A 345 -4.17 -6.22 -43.04
C GLN A 345 -5.27 -7.27 -43.06
N THR A 346 -6.53 -6.83 -43.16
CA THR A 346 -7.67 -7.75 -43.15
C THR A 346 -8.72 -7.43 -44.21
N GLY A 347 -9.45 -8.43 -44.67
CA GLY A 347 -10.63 -8.24 -45.50
C GLY A 347 -11.73 -7.52 -44.72
N ASP A 348 -12.29 -8.20 -43.73
CA ASP A 348 -13.32 -7.67 -42.82
C ASP A 348 -12.85 -7.67 -41.35
N LEU A 349 -13.27 -6.64 -40.59
CA LEU A 349 -13.12 -6.59 -39.14
C LEU A 349 -14.47 -6.85 -38.47
N GLU A 350 -14.54 -7.89 -37.65
CA GLU A 350 -15.77 -8.33 -36.99
C GLU A 350 -15.61 -8.31 -35.48
N ILE A 351 -16.43 -7.51 -34.78
CA ILE A 351 -16.35 -7.34 -33.33
C ILE A 351 -17.71 -7.69 -32.72
N GLY A 352 -17.72 -8.67 -31.81
CA GLY A 352 -18.93 -9.10 -31.12
C GLY A 352 -19.96 -9.77 -32.05
N ARG A 353 -19.50 -10.57 -33.02
CA ARG A 353 -20.40 -11.16 -34.04
C ARG A 353 -21.42 -12.13 -33.45
N TYR A 354 -20.98 -12.98 -32.53
CA TYR A 354 -21.81 -14.00 -31.87
C TYR A 354 -21.74 -13.92 -30.34
N GLY A 355 -20.60 -13.50 -29.78
CA GLY A 355 -20.37 -13.30 -28.35
C GLY A 355 -19.86 -11.89 -28.08
N ASP A 356 -19.24 -11.68 -26.92
CA ASP A 356 -18.67 -10.37 -26.56
C ASP A 356 -17.24 -10.24 -27.10
N GLY A 357 -16.93 -9.12 -27.75
CA GLY A 357 -15.60 -8.87 -28.34
C GLY A 357 -15.13 -7.44 -28.16
N ARG A 358 -13.84 -7.27 -27.85
CA ARG A 358 -13.23 -5.95 -27.64
C ARG A 358 -11.94 -5.78 -28.44
N VAL A 359 -11.80 -4.61 -29.07
CA VAL A 359 -10.57 -4.18 -29.73
C VAL A 359 -10.07 -2.89 -29.09
N ASP A 360 -8.86 -2.90 -28.53
CA ASP A 360 -8.14 -1.72 -28.04
C ASP A 360 -7.02 -1.36 -29.03
N LEU A 361 -7.17 -0.24 -29.73
CA LEU A 361 -6.26 0.25 -30.76
C LEU A 361 -5.45 1.44 -30.21
N SER A 362 -4.53 1.13 -29.30
CA SER A 362 -3.65 2.10 -28.64
C SER A 362 -2.43 2.51 -29.48
N GLY A 363 -2.12 1.77 -30.53
CA GLY A 363 -1.14 2.11 -31.56
C GLY A 363 -1.22 1.18 -32.77
N GLY A 364 -0.37 1.39 -33.76
CA GLY A 364 -0.37 0.59 -34.99
C GLY A 364 -1.57 0.85 -35.91
N THR A 365 -1.76 -0.02 -36.89
CA THR A 365 -2.71 0.20 -37.98
C THR A 365 -3.52 -1.05 -38.31
N ILE A 366 -4.84 -0.93 -38.35
CA ILE A 366 -5.73 -1.94 -38.93
C ILE A 366 -6.22 -1.42 -40.29
N ASN A 367 -5.89 -2.15 -41.35
CA ASN A 367 -6.26 -1.84 -42.72
C ASN A 367 -7.36 -2.81 -43.19
N ILE A 368 -8.55 -2.28 -43.46
CA ILE A 368 -9.72 -3.00 -43.98
C ILE A 368 -9.72 -2.93 -45.52
N ASN A 369 -9.52 -4.09 -46.14
CA ASN A 369 -9.45 -4.37 -47.59
C ASN A 369 -10.67 -5.17 -48.07
N TYR A 370 -11.83 -4.66 -47.68
CA TYR A 370 -13.18 -5.19 -47.83
C TYR A 370 -13.43 -6.39 -48.79
N HIS A 371 -13.98 -7.50 -48.26
CA HIS A 371 -14.16 -8.77 -48.99
C HIS A 371 -15.59 -9.04 -49.54
N ASP A 372 -16.69 -8.60 -48.89
CA ASP A 372 -18.10 -8.94 -49.29
C ASP A 372 -19.01 -7.73 -49.67
N ALA A 373 -20.35 -7.67 -49.48
CA ALA A 373 -21.25 -6.63 -50.06
C ALA A 373 -21.89 -5.60 -49.06
N GLY A 374 -21.09 -4.70 -48.48
CA GLY A 374 -21.30 -4.02 -47.18
C GLY A 374 -20.14 -3.05 -46.87
N ASN A 375 -19.84 -2.75 -45.60
CA ASN A 375 -18.87 -1.71 -45.19
C ASN A 375 -17.62 -2.21 -44.46
N GLY A 376 -17.39 -3.52 -44.30
CA GLY A 376 -16.13 -4.09 -43.80
C GLY A 376 -15.88 -4.01 -42.30
N LEU A 377 -16.80 -3.39 -41.58
CA LEU A 377 -16.81 -3.36 -40.12
C LEU A 377 -18.19 -3.77 -39.62
N LEU A 378 -18.23 -4.83 -38.83
CA LEU A 378 -19.48 -5.39 -38.31
C LEU A 378 -19.45 -5.43 -36.78
N PHE A 379 -20.51 -4.87 -36.19
CA PHE A 379 -20.86 -4.99 -34.77
C PHE A 379 -22.16 -5.80 -34.61
N ASP A 380 -22.24 -6.61 -33.56
CA ASP A 380 -23.47 -7.11 -32.93
C ASP A 380 -24.47 -7.83 -33.84
N THR A 381 -24.00 -8.47 -34.92
CA THR A 381 -24.91 -8.96 -35.97
C THR A 381 -25.76 -10.18 -35.57
N ASN A 382 -25.37 -10.96 -34.55
CA ASN A 382 -26.13 -12.15 -34.10
C ASN A 382 -26.35 -12.23 -32.59
N GLY A 383 -26.47 -11.09 -31.91
CA GLY A 383 -26.78 -11.01 -30.48
C GLY A 383 -25.57 -10.98 -29.54
N GLY A 384 -24.36 -10.75 -30.08
CA GLY A 384 -23.15 -10.41 -29.33
C GLY A 384 -23.05 -8.90 -29.05
N ASN A 385 -21.97 -8.50 -28.35
CA ASN A 385 -21.66 -7.12 -27.96
C ASN A 385 -20.20 -6.78 -28.32
N GLY A 386 -20.00 -5.88 -29.26
CA GLY A 386 -18.70 -5.49 -29.79
C GLY A 386 -18.32 -4.05 -29.42
N LYS A 387 -17.07 -3.84 -29.00
CA LYS A 387 -16.52 -2.51 -28.71
C LYS A 387 -15.14 -2.28 -29.31
N LEU A 388 -14.93 -1.09 -29.87
CA LEU A 388 -13.65 -0.61 -30.39
C LEU A 388 -13.24 0.67 -29.65
N ASN A 389 -12.05 0.68 -29.08
CA ASN A 389 -11.42 1.84 -28.46
C ASN A 389 -10.19 2.28 -29.26
N VAL A 390 -10.10 3.53 -29.67
CA VAL A 390 -8.97 4.06 -30.45
C VAL A 390 -8.22 5.11 -29.63
N ALA A 391 -6.97 4.86 -29.25
CA ALA A 391 -6.17 5.82 -28.47
C ALA A 391 -4.99 6.38 -29.27
N GLY A 392 -4.20 5.53 -29.92
CA GLY A 392 -3.03 5.97 -30.71
C GLY A 392 -2.85 5.26 -32.04
N GLY A 393 -3.66 4.23 -32.33
CA GLY A 393 -3.63 3.55 -33.61
C GLY A 393 -4.61 4.14 -34.63
N THR A 394 -4.56 3.61 -35.84
CA THR A 394 -5.42 4.04 -36.96
C THR A 394 -6.21 2.87 -37.53
N LEU A 395 -7.49 3.08 -37.76
CA LEU A 395 -8.36 2.15 -38.47
C LEU A 395 -8.68 2.76 -39.85
N ASN A 396 -8.30 2.05 -40.91
CA ASN A 396 -8.37 2.54 -42.28
C ASN A 396 -9.28 1.68 -43.14
N TRP A 397 -10.18 2.32 -43.88
CA TRP A 397 -10.84 1.72 -45.04
C TRP A 397 -10.09 2.14 -46.28
N LEU A 398 -9.48 1.18 -46.98
CA LEU A 398 -8.59 1.48 -48.10
C LEU A 398 -9.32 1.89 -49.39
N HIS A 399 -10.66 1.80 -49.44
CA HIS A 399 -11.44 2.08 -50.65
C HIS A 399 -12.83 2.69 -50.39
N GLY A 400 -12.93 4.02 -50.25
CA GLY A 400 -14.22 4.74 -50.28
C GLY A 400 -14.45 5.69 -49.11
N ASN A 401 -15.57 6.42 -49.18
CA ASN A 401 -16.01 7.34 -48.13
C ASN A 401 -17.08 6.66 -47.26
N TYR A 402 -16.69 6.23 -46.06
CA TYR A 402 -17.53 5.56 -45.07
C TYR A 402 -17.82 6.45 -43.86
N THR A 403 -17.61 7.76 -43.99
CA THR A 403 -17.74 8.70 -42.86
C THR A 403 -19.11 8.65 -42.19
N ASN A 404 -20.21 8.47 -42.94
CA ASN A 404 -21.55 8.42 -42.35
C ASN A 404 -21.79 7.14 -41.56
N GLU A 405 -21.38 6.01 -42.12
CA GLU A 405 -21.50 4.67 -41.54
C GLU A 405 -20.67 4.57 -40.27
N VAL A 406 -19.44 5.08 -40.30
CA VAL A 406 -18.53 5.10 -39.15
C VAL A 406 -19.04 6.04 -38.06
N ASN A 407 -19.50 7.25 -38.41
CA ASN A 407 -20.05 8.19 -37.43
C ASN A 407 -21.29 7.63 -36.72
N ALA A 408 -22.05 6.73 -37.34
CA ALA A 408 -23.14 6.04 -36.67
C ALA A 408 -22.63 5.18 -35.50
N PHE A 409 -21.53 4.44 -35.70
CA PHE A 409 -20.89 3.63 -34.64
C PHE A 409 -20.24 4.47 -33.53
N VAL A 410 -19.72 5.66 -33.86
CA VAL A 410 -19.24 6.62 -32.85
C VAL A 410 -20.41 7.13 -32.01
N THR A 411 -21.54 7.45 -32.66
CA THR A 411 -22.73 7.99 -31.97
C THR A 411 -23.40 6.94 -31.08
N SER A 412 -23.40 5.67 -31.46
CA SER A 412 -23.91 4.57 -30.62
C SER A 412 -22.98 4.18 -29.48
N GLY A 413 -21.74 4.70 -29.45
CA GLY A 413 -20.72 4.33 -28.47
C GLY A 413 -20.09 2.95 -28.72
N ASP A 414 -20.15 2.45 -29.96
CA ASP A 414 -19.46 1.22 -30.38
C ASP A 414 -18.00 1.49 -30.73
N ILE A 415 -17.71 2.72 -31.17
CA ILE A 415 -16.35 3.26 -31.33
C ILE A 415 -16.16 4.43 -30.38
N VAL A 416 -15.15 4.34 -29.50
CA VAL A 416 -14.75 5.40 -28.57
C VAL A 416 -13.28 5.74 -28.74
N ALA A 417 -12.84 6.91 -28.27
CA ALA A 417 -11.41 7.25 -28.21
C ALA A 417 -10.94 7.38 -26.76
N TYR A 418 -9.78 6.79 -26.44
CA TYR A 418 -9.22 6.75 -25.07
C TYR A 418 -10.26 6.36 -24.01
N ASN A 419 -10.95 5.24 -24.20
CA ASN A 419 -12.04 4.78 -23.31
C ASN A 419 -13.16 5.82 -23.12
N GLY A 420 -13.38 6.68 -24.12
CA GLY A 420 -14.38 7.74 -24.09
C GLY A 420 -13.86 9.09 -23.58
N THR A 421 -12.55 9.23 -23.28
CA THR A 421 -11.97 10.48 -22.76
C THR A 421 -11.52 11.46 -23.87
N LYS A 422 -11.45 11.02 -25.13
CA LYS A 422 -11.18 11.91 -26.28
C LYS A 422 -12.21 11.73 -27.40
N ALA A 423 -12.24 12.71 -28.31
CA ALA A 423 -13.07 12.64 -29.51
C ALA A 423 -12.47 11.67 -30.56
N VAL A 424 -13.35 10.99 -31.29
CA VAL A 424 -12.98 10.17 -32.46
C VAL A 424 -12.95 11.08 -33.70
N SER A 425 -11.82 11.12 -34.39
CA SER A 425 -11.66 11.78 -35.69
C SER A 425 -12.00 10.80 -36.81
N VAL A 426 -12.97 11.17 -37.65
CA VAL A 426 -13.41 10.39 -38.81
C VAL A 426 -13.21 11.23 -40.07
N VAL A 427 -12.15 10.95 -40.82
CA VAL A 427 -11.73 11.76 -41.98
C VAL A 427 -11.72 10.93 -43.25
N TYR A 428 -12.38 11.43 -44.30
CA TYR A 428 -12.23 10.89 -45.64
C TYR A 428 -11.17 11.67 -46.42
N ASP A 429 -10.10 10.99 -46.84
CA ASP A 429 -9.10 11.53 -47.76
C ASP A 429 -9.43 11.14 -49.21
N SER A 430 -9.89 12.13 -49.98
CA SER A 430 -10.20 11.96 -51.40
C SER A 430 -8.99 11.69 -52.29
N GLY A 431 -7.77 11.98 -51.83
CA GLY A 431 -6.51 11.77 -52.56
C GLY A 431 -6.04 10.31 -52.49
N SER A 432 -6.14 9.68 -51.33
CA SER A 432 -5.85 8.26 -51.11
C SER A 432 -7.08 7.37 -51.30
N ASN A 433 -8.28 7.94 -51.40
CA ASN A 433 -9.57 7.26 -51.39
C ASN A 433 -9.77 6.41 -50.12
N THR A 434 -9.28 6.89 -48.99
CA THR A 434 -9.35 6.17 -47.72
C THR A 434 -10.20 6.91 -46.70
N THR A 435 -11.01 6.17 -45.93
CA THR A 435 -11.60 6.69 -44.70
C THR A 435 -10.71 6.28 -43.54
N VAL A 436 -10.30 7.25 -42.72
CA VAL A 436 -9.41 7.07 -41.59
C VAL A 436 -10.17 7.38 -40.31
N VAL A 437 -10.08 6.47 -39.35
CA VAL A 437 -10.55 6.63 -37.99
C VAL A 437 -9.35 6.62 -37.06
N ALA A 438 -9.20 7.69 -36.30
CA ALA A 438 -8.16 7.86 -35.31
C ALA A 438 -8.72 8.61 -34.11
N ALA A 439 -8.00 8.62 -33.00
CA ALA A 439 -8.25 9.65 -32.01
C ALA A 439 -7.94 11.04 -32.63
N ASP A 440 -8.72 12.06 -32.29
CA ASP A 440 -8.42 13.42 -32.73
C ASP A 440 -6.98 13.82 -32.36
N SER A 441 -6.24 14.32 -33.35
CA SER A 441 -4.80 14.56 -33.32
C SER A 441 -4.44 16.04 -33.31
N THR A 442 -5.40 16.95 -33.09
CA THR A 442 -5.06 18.32 -32.74
C THR A 442 -4.08 18.29 -31.57
N THR A 443 -2.86 18.75 -31.83
CA THR A 443 -1.82 18.75 -30.80
C THR A 443 -2.34 19.64 -29.68
N PRO A 444 -2.36 19.15 -28.43
CA PRO A 444 -2.41 19.98 -27.24
C PRO A 444 -1.72 21.33 -27.47
N VAL A 445 -2.47 22.42 -27.49
CA VAL A 445 -1.88 23.75 -27.43
C VAL A 445 -2.05 24.25 -26.01
N ASP A 446 -0.92 24.53 -25.37
CA ASP A 446 -0.94 25.24 -24.10
C ASP A 446 -1.37 26.67 -24.36
N SER A 447 -2.44 27.08 -23.72
CA SER A 447 -3.09 28.36 -23.94
C SER A 447 -2.98 29.21 -22.70
N THR A 448 -2.54 30.45 -22.86
CA THR A 448 -2.44 31.42 -21.77
C THR A 448 -3.62 32.38 -21.83
N TRP A 449 -4.35 32.53 -20.73
CA TRP A 449 -5.35 33.56 -20.57
C TRP A 449 -4.69 34.95 -20.58
N ILE A 450 -5.21 35.84 -21.43
CA ILE A 450 -4.74 37.23 -21.60
C ILE A 450 -5.82 38.28 -21.34
N GLY A 451 -7.09 37.88 -21.19
CA GLY A 451 -8.20 38.76 -20.76
C GLY A 451 -8.56 39.91 -21.72
N ASN A 452 -8.20 39.84 -22.99
CA ASN A 452 -8.33 40.95 -23.96
C ASN A 452 -9.62 40.91 -24.81
N GLY A 453 -10.50 39.94 -24.60
CA GLY A 453 -11.68 39.65 -25.42
C GLY A 453 -12.89 40.58 -25.20
N GLY A 454 -12.82 41.47 -24.21
CA GLY A 454 -13.88 42.44 -23.89
C GLY A 454 -14.97 41.94 -22.93
N ASP A 455 -14.88 40.67 -22.51
CA ASP A 455 -15.65 40.03 -21.43
C ASP A 455 -14.77 39.02 -20.70
N ASP A 456 -15.26 38.44 -19.60
CA ASP A 456 -14.59 37.44 -18.75
C ASP A 456 -14.87 36.00 -19.17
N LEU A 457 -15.62 35.75 -20.25
CA LEU A 457 -16.10 34.40 -20.55
C LEU A 457 -14.97 33.49 -21.04
N TRP A 458 -14.86 32.30 -20.45
CA TRP A 458 -13.89 31.26 -20.83
C TRP A 458 -13.92 30.93 -22.33
N THR A 459 -15.13 30.97 -22.91
CA THR A 459 -15.40 30.62 -24.31
C THR A 459 -15.06 31.72 -25.32
N THR A 460 -14.75 32.94 -24.86
CA THR A 460 -14.38 34.04 -25.75
C THR A 460 -12.95 33.88 -26.22
N SER A 461 -12.76 33.52 -27.49
CA SER A 461 -11.45 33.26 -28.09
C SER A 461 -10.45 34.42 -27.97
N GLY A 462 -10.94 35.67 -27.89
CA GLY A 462 -10.09 36.86 -27.69
C GLY A 462 -9.50 37.01 -26.28
N ASN A 463 -9.96 36.20 -25.33
CA ASN A 463 -9.40 36.15 -23.97
C ASN A 463 -8.17 35.24 -23.86
N TRP A 464 -7.82 34.50 -24.91
CA TRP A 464 -6.67 33.59 -24.96
C TRP A 464 -5.62 34.07 -25.96
N ASP A 465 -4.34 33.86 -25.67
CA ASP A 465 -3.25 34.10 -26.64
C ASP A 465 -3.41 33.24 -27.91
N THR A 466 -3.86 32.00 -27.69
CA THR A 466 -4.29 30.99 -28.64
C THR A 466 -5.46 30.26 -28.01
N PRO A 467 -6.62 30.10 -28.70
CA PRO A 467 -7.77 29.44 -28.11
C PRO A 467 -7.43 28.01 -27.65
N PRO A 468 -7.84 27.60 -26.45
CA PRO A 468 -7.49 26.30 -25.90
C PRO A 468 -8.17 25.18 -26.67
N THR A 469 -7.45 24.10 -26.93
CA THR A 469 -7.96 22.85 -27.51
C THR A 469 -8.06 21.77 -26.45
N ALA A 470 -8.89 20.76 -26.69
CA ALA A 470 -8.87 19.54 -25.88
C ALA A 470 -7.44 18.98 -25.79
N ALA A 471 -7.09 18.49 -24.61
CA ALA A 471 -5.78 18.00 -24.21
C ALA A 471 -4.64 19.05 -24.20
N GLY A 472 -4.86 20.35 -24.39
CA GLY A 472 -3.85 21.39 -24.06
C GLY A 472 -3.84 21.78 -22.58
N ASN A 473 -2.78 22.42 -22.09
CA ASN A 473 -2.81 23.08 -20.77
C ASN A 473 -3.58 24.41 -20.86
N ALA A 474 -4.48 24.65 -19.90
CA ALA A 474 -5.10 25.95 -19.71
C ALA A 474 -4.32 26.72 -18.63
N ILE A 475 -3.57 27.73 -19.04
CA ILE A 475 -2.71 28.54 -18.17
C ILE A 475 -3.37 29.89 -17.90
N ILE A 476 -3.71 30.17 -16.65
CA ILE A 476 -4.27 31.44 -16.19
C ILE A 476 -3.16 32.17 -15.43
N ASP A 477 -2.49 33.10 -16.10
CA ASP A 477 -1.33 33.81 -15.54
C ASP A 477 -1.32 35.33 -15.80
N ALA A 478 -2.33 35.87 -16.48
CA ALA A 478 -2.47 37.30 -16.70
C ALA A 478 -3.30 37.99 -15.61
N THR A 479 -2.83 39.16 -15.18
CA THR A 479 -3.60 40.04 -14.29
C THR A 479 -4.55 40.92 -15.10
N GLY A 480 -5.85 40.72 -14.94
CA GLY A 480 -6.90 41.56 -15.56
C GLY A 480 -7.99 40.73 -16.23
N ASN A 481 -9.21 40.86 -15.69
CA ASN A 481 -10.42 40.15 -16.07
C ASN A 481 -10.31 38.62 -15.98
N ASP A 482 -10.52 38.11 -14.77
CA ASP A 482 -10.40 36.68 -14.44
C ASP A 482 -11.40 35.84 -15.25
N PRO A 483 -11.02 34.66 -15.77
CA PRO A 483 -11.93 33.78 -16.49
C PRO A 483 -13.18 33.40 -15.69
N LEU A 484 -14.32 33.41 -16.36
CA LEU A 484 -15.62 32.96 -15.89
C LEU A 484 -16.07 31.72 -16.67
N VAL A 485 -16.26 30.61 -15.96
CA VAL A 485 -16.86 29.37 -16.48
C VAL A 485 -18.29 29.26 -15.96
N ASN A 486 -19.26 29.46 -16.84
CA ASN A 486 -20.70 29.47 -16.51
C ASN A 486 -21.55 28.55 -17.41
N MET A 487 -20.91 27.75 -18.25
CA MET A 487 -21.53 26.74 -19.11
C MET A 487 -20.65 25.48 -19.21
N ASP A 488 -21.23 24.36 -19.62
CA ASP A 488 -20.52 23.10 -19.83
C ASP A 488 -19.51 23.23 -20.97
N LEU A 489 -18.21 23.09 -20.66
CA LEU A 489 -17.13 23.16 -21.63
C LEU A 489 -16.90 21.79 -22.25
N ALA A 490 -17.07 21.66 -23.57
CA ALA A 490 -16.90 20.36 -24.26
C ALA A 490 -15.45 19.83 -24.23
N ASP A 491 -14.47 20.69 -23.94
CA ASP A 491 -13.05 20.35 -23.91
C ASP A 491 -12.63 19.81 -22.53
N THR A 492 -11.74 18.82 -22.56
CA THR A 492 -10.98 18.34 -21.39
C THR A 492 -9.53 18.77 -21.56
N TYR A 493 -8.98 19.53 -20.63
CA TYR A 493 -7.61 20.04 -20.65
C TYR A 493 -6.62 19.00 -20.07
N ILE A 494 -5.31 19.08 -20.37
CA ILE A 494 -4.32 18.25 -19.67
C ILE A 494 -4.22 18.76 -18.24
N ASP A 495 -3.67 19.96 -18.06
CA ASP A 495 -3.66 20.65 -16.79
C ASP A 495 -4.49 21.94 -16.87
N VAL A 496 -5.11 22.30 -15.76
CA VAL A 496 -5.64 23.65 -15.54
C VAL A 496 -4.75 24.32 -14.51
N SER A 497 -3.93 25.27 -14.93
CA SER A 497 -2.92 25.91 -14.08
C SER A 497 -3.22 27.39 -13.85
N LEU A 498 -3.32 27.79 -12.58
CA LEU A 498 -3.54 29.17 -12.18
C LEU A 498 -2.34 29.68 -11.39
N GLY A 499 -1.84 30.85 -11.77
CA GLY A 499 -0.65 31.45 -11.16
C GLY A 499 0.55 30.57 -11.43
N VAL A 500 1.07 30.62 -12.66
CA VAL A 500 2.28 29.89 -13.05
C VAL A 500 3.49 30.75 -12.76
N ASP A 501 3.63 31.94 -13.37
CA ASP A 501 4.78 32.83 -13.17
C ASP A 501 4.38 34.19 -12.57
N SER A 502 3.08 34.45 -12.34
CA SER A 502 2.59 35.73 -11.84
C SER A 502 2.74 35.89 -10.32
N SER A 503 3.56 36.85 -9.91
CA SER A 503 3.62 37.35 -8.52
C SER A 503 2.36 38.11 -8.05
N ALA A 504 1.45 38.43 -8.96
CA ALA A 504 0.15 39.02 -8.63
C ALA A 504 -0.92 37.92 -8.61
N LEU A 505 -1.93 38.09 -7.75
CA LEU A 505 -3.04 37.14 -7.65
C LEU A 505 -3.81 37.09 -8.98
N VAL A 506 -3.91 35.90 -9.56
CA VAL A 506 -4.73 35.61 -10.75
C VAL A 506 -5.87 34.67 -10.37
N GLY A 507 -7.10 35.03 -10.76
CA GLY A 507 -8.32 34.32 -10.37
C GLY A 507 -8.92 33.49 -11.49
N LEU A 508 -9.84 32.59 -11.14
CA LEU A 508 -10.83 31.96 -12.03
C LEU A 508 -12.13 31.82 -11.26
N THR A 509 -13.26 32.15 -11.88
CA THR A 509 -14.58 31.98 -11.30
C THR A 509 -15.33 30.84 -11.98
N LEU A 510 -15.81 29.87 -11.19
CA LEU A 510 -16.68 28.77 -11.65
C LEU A 510 -18.08 28.93 -11.03
N GLN A 511 -19.11 29.04 -11.88
CA GLN A 511 -20.49 29.28 -11.45
C GLN A 511 -21.44 28.16 -11.91
N SER A 512 -22.68 28.22 -11.42
CA SER A 512 -23.75 27.29 -11.79
C SER A 512 -23.92 27.20 -13.31
N GLY A 513 -23.96 25.98 -13.84
CA GLY A 513 -24.01 25.69 -15.27
C GLY A 513 -22.63 25.43 -15.88
N GLY A 514 -21.54 25.85 -15.22
CA GLY A 514 -20.17 25.58 -15.62
C GLY A 514 -19.74 24.13 -15.37
N HIS A 515 -18.99 23.55 -16.30
CA HIS A 515 -18.22 22.32 -16.06
C HIS A 515 -16.81 22.50 -16.64
N LEU A 516 -15.79 22.49 -15.77
CA LEU A 516 -14.38 22.53 -16.13
C LEU A 516 -13.75 21.15 -15.94
N ARG A 517 -13.09 20.62 -16.98
CA ARG A 517 -12.52 19.26 -17.00
C ARG A 517 -11.00 19.31 -17.21
N SER A 518 -10.26 18.69 -16.30
CA SER A 518 -8.85 18.34 -16.44
C SER A 518 -8.73 16.82 -16.60
N SER A 519 -7.78 16.36 -17.42
CA SER A 519 -7.44 14.93 -17.57
C SER A 519 -6.22 14.55 -16.74
N SER A 520 -5.46 15.55 -16.29
CA SER A 520 -4.35 15.45 -15.35
C SER A 520 -4.68 16.38 -14.16
N ASP A 521 -3.90 17.42 -13.92
CA ASP A 521 -3.93 18.12 -12.65
C ASP A 521 -4.70 19.45 -12.73
N VAL A 522 -5.19 19.92 -11.58
CA VAL A 522 -5.60 21.32 -11.41
C VAL A 522 -4.59 21.97 -10.48
N PHE A 523 -3.79 22.91 -10.97
CA PHE A 523 -2.82 23.67 -10.17
C PHE A 523 -3.37 25.04 -9.81
N VAL A 524 -3.25 25.41 -8.54
CA VAL A 524 -3.52 26.75 -8.01
C VAL A 524 -2.27 27.21 -7.28
N GLY A 525 -1.52 28.18 -7.81
CA GLY A 525 -0.21 28.58 -7.27
C GLY A 525 0.90 27.56 -7.60
N GLN A 526 1.20 27.38 -8.89
CA GLN A 526 2.04 26.29 -9.38
C GLN A 526 3.53 26.45 -9.08
N THR A 527 4.13 27.63 -9.30
CA THR A 527 5.59 27.84 -9.18
C THR A 527 5.97 28.78 -8.04
N ALA A 528 7.23 28.78 -7.63
CA ALA A 528 7.69 29.57 -6.49
C ALA A 528 7.44 31.08 -6.69
N GLY A 529 6.71 31.70 -5.77
CA GLY A 529 6.38 33.12 -5.80
C GLY A 529 5.18 33.48 -6.69
N SER A 530 4.52 32.50 -7.33
CA SER A 530 3.29 32.72 -8.07
C SER A 530 2.05 32.73 -7.15
N ASN A 531 0.97 33.38 -7.55
CA ASN A 531 -0.25 33.50 -6.73
C ASN A 531 -1.51 33.16 -7.55
N GLY A 532 -2.12 32.00 -7.34
CA GLY A 532 -3.35 31.57 -8.03
C GLY A 532 -4.58 31.52 -7.12
N ARG A 533 -5.78 31.74 -7.67
CA ARG A 533 -7.05 31.59 -6.95
C ARG A 533 -8.16 31.00 -7.81
N ILE A 534 -8.96 30.09 -7.24
CA ILE A 534 -10.25 29.65 -7.81
C ILE A 534 -11.37 30.08 -6.86
N ASP A 535 -12.39 30.75 -7.40
CA ASP A 535 -13.65 31.08 -6.73
C ASP A 535 -14.79 30.25 -7.33
N MET A 536 -15.32 29.30 -6.56
CA MET A 536 -16.38 28.39 -6.99
C MET A 536 -17.67 28.61 -6.19
N SER A 537 -18.71 29.06 -6.87
CA SER A 537 -20.04 29.27 -6.27
C SER A 537 -21.10 28.28 -6.76
N GLY A 538 -20.75 27.43 -7.73
CA GLY A 538 -21.60 26.41 -8.35
C GLY A 538 -20.87 25.69 -9.48
N GLY A 539 -21.57 24.85 -10.25
CA GLY A 539 -20.97 24.11 -11.36
C GLY A 539 -20.20 22.86 -10.92
N THR A 540 -19.43 22.28 -11.86
CA THR A 540 -18.65 21.05 -11.65
C THR A 540 -17.19 21.25 -12.06
N LEU A 541 -16.25 20.82 -11.23
CA LEU A 541 -14.83 20.74 -11.56
C LEU A 541 -14.37 19.28 -11.47
N THR A 542 -13.91 18.71 -12.59
CA THR A 542 -13.38 17.34 -12.63
C THR A 542 -11.90 17.30 -13.01
N GLY A 543 -11.13 16.37 -12.46
CA GLY A 543 -9.70 16.23 -12.71
C GLY A 543 -9.11 14.92 -12.19
N ASN A 544 -7.80 14.75 -12.33
CA ASN A 544 -7.08 13.64 -11.73
C ASN A 544 -6.68 13.97 -10.29
N ASP A 545 -5.75 14.91 -10.11
CA ASP A 545 -5.37 15.46 -8.81
C ASP A 545 -5.64 16.97 -8.77
N MET A 546 -5.80 17.52 -7.57
CA MET A 546 -5.78 18.97 -7.34
C MET A 546 -4.56 19.35 -6.51
N ARG A 547 -3.86 20.40 -6.94
CA ARG A 547 -2.69 20.97 -6.26
C ARG A 547 -2.93 22.42 -5.88
N VAL A 548 -2.89 22.72 -4.59
CA VAL A 548 -3.14 24.08 -4.08
C VAL A 548 -1.92 24.55 -3.31
N GLY A 549 -1.27 25.60 -3.81
CA GLY A 549 0.02 26.07 -3.34
C GLY A 549 1.12 25.04 -3.60
N ALA A 550 1.28 24.54 -4.83
CA ALA A 550 2.26 23.51 -5.16
C ALA A 550 3.69 23.97 -4.86
N ALA A 551 4.05 25.18 -5.31
CA ALA A 551 5.29 25.87 -4.97
C ALA A 551 5.07 27.36 -4.68
N GLY A 552 3.97 27.93 -5.16
CA GLY A 552 3.56 29.31 -4.89
C GLY A 552 2.43 29.39 -3.86
N THR A 553 1.69 30.48 -3.88
CA THR A 553 0.46 30.64 -3.09
C THR A 553 -0.75 30.22 -3.91
N GLY A 554 -1.52 29.24 -3.44
CA GLY A 554 -2.78 28.84 -4.06
C GLY A 554 -3.95 29.04 -3.12
N VAL A 555 -5.04 29.61 -3.62
CA VAL A 555 -6.28 29.76 -2.83
C VAL A 555 -7.46 29.16 -3.58
N PHE A 556 -8.15 28.18 -3.01
CA PHE A 556 -9.35 27.61 -3.58
C PHE A 556 -10.53 27.89 -2.66
N GLU A 557 -11.58 28.52 -3.18
CA GLU A 557 -12.70 29.01 -2.36
C GLU A 557 -14.02 28.52 -2.90
N MET A 558 -14.69 27.69 -2.11
CA MET A 558 -15.91 27.01 -2.50
C MET A 558 -17.07 27.37 -1.58
N THR A 559 -18.13 27.88 -2.19
CA THR A 559 -19.42 28.18 -1.53
C THR A 559 -20.57 27.32 -2.05
N GLY A 560 -20.36 26.59 -3.17
CA GLY A 560 -21.32 25.67 -3.76
C GLY A 560 -20.76 24.94 -4.99
N GLY A 561 -21.49 23.95 -5.50
CA GLY A 561 -21.09 23.13 -6.67
C GLY A 561 -20.49 21.77 -6.29
N THR A 562 -19.83 21.12 -7.25
CA THR A 562 -19.21 19.79 -7.10
C THR A 562 -17.77 19.79 -7.60
N VAL A 563 -16.83 19.36 -6.76
CA VAL A 563 -15.46 19.00 -7.18
C VAL A 563 -15.38 17.47 -7.17
N ASP A 564 -14.92 16.85 -8.25
CA ASP A 564 -14.81 15.39 -8.40
C ASP A 564 -13.47 15.03 -9.05
N MET A 565 -12.51 14.65 -8.21
CA MET A 565 -11.13 14.35 -8.58
C MET A 565 -10.88 12.85 -8.46
N ASN A 566 -10.31 12.23 -9.49
CA ASN A 566 -10.07 10.78 -9.49
C ASN A 566 -9.12 10.31 -8.37
N ASN A 567 -8.18 11.16 -7.98
CA ASN A 567 -7.09 10.83 -7.07
C ASN A 567 -7.04 11.81 -5.89
N ASN A 568 -6.07 12.74 -5.86
CA ASN A 568 -5.62 13.36 -4.61
C ASN A 568 -5.86 14.87 -4.52
N LEU A 569 -5.90 15.38 -3.29
CA LEU A 569 -5.56 16.78 -2.99
C LEU A 569 -4.11 16.84 -2.50
N ILE A 570 -3.30 17.75 -3.04
CA ILE A 570 -1.91 17.96 -2.63
C ILE A 570 -1.69 19.44 -2.37
N MET A 571 -1.38 19.82 -1.13
CA MET A 571 -1.08 21.20 -0.76
C MET A 571 0.38 21.33 -0.34
N GLY A 572 1.13 22.30 -0.86
CA GLY A 572 2.54 22.47 -0.50
C GLY A 572 3.43 21.36 -1.06
N GLN A 573 3.42 21.15 -2.38
CA GLN A 573 4.08 20.00 -3.02
C GLN A 573 5.60 20.08 -3.04
N THR A 574 6.20 21.28 -3.08
CA THR A 574 7.65 21.47 -3.27
C THR A 574 8.31 22.13 -2.07
N ASP A 575 9.53 21.66 -1.77
CA ASP A 575 10.35 22.21 -0.69
C ASP A 575 10.62 23.71 -0.87
N GLY A 576 10.19 24.50 0.11
CA GLY A 576 10.70 25.86 0.35
C GLY A 576 9.72 27.02 0.15
N HIS A 577 8.57 26.89 -0.53
CA HIS A 577 7.71 28.04 -0.82
C HIS A 577 6.18 27.80 -0.98
N GLY A 578 5.69 26.55 -1.02
CA GLY A 578 4.28 26.25 -1.31
C GLY A 578 3.32 26.58 -0.16
N VAL A 579 2.39 27.51 -0.38
CA VAL A 579 1.35 27.93 0.58
C VAL A 579 -0.03 27.75 -0.05
N GLY A 580 -0.73 26.68 0.30
CA GLY A 580 -2.08 26.40 -0.14
C GLY A 580 -3.11 26.80 0.90
N GLU A 581 -4.23 27.39 0.45
CA GLU A 581 -5.43 27.61 1.24
C GLU A 581 -6.62 27.00 0.51
N PHE A 582 -7.30 26.02 1.11
CA PHE A 582 -8.45 25.32 0.54
C PHE A 582 -9.67 25.53 1.44
N ASN A 583 -10.58 26.39 1.00
CA ASN A 583 -11.72 26.87 1.77
C ASN A 583 -13.02 26.30 1.21
N VAL A 584 -13.72 25.49 2.00
CA VAL A 584 -15.00 24.88 1.62
C VAL A 584 -16.06 25.25 2.65
N SER A 585 -16.96 26.15 2.27
CA SER A 585 -18.10 26.60 3.09
C SER A 585 -19.46 26.06 2.60
N GLY A 586 -19.50 25.48 1.41
CA GLY A 586 -20.66 24.84 0.81
C GLY A 586 -20.32 24.07 -0.46
N GLY A 587 -21.18 23.13 -0.87
CA GLY A 587 -20.94 22.21 -2.00
C GLY A 587 -20.34 20.88 -1.57
N ALA A 588 -20.06 20.01 -2.54
CA ALA A 588 -19.51 18.67 -2.33
C ALA A 588 -18.16 18.52 -3.05
N VAL A 589 -17.17 18.01 -2.33
CA VAL A 589 -15.83 17.72 -2.84
C VAL A 589 -15.57 16.23 -2.68
N ASP A 590 -15.14 15.60 -3.76
CA ASP A 590 -14.80 14.19 -3.82
C ASP A 590 -13.35 14.05 -4.34
N PHE A 591 -12.49 13.42 -3.54
CA PHE A 591 -11.18 12.95 -3.96
C PHE A 591 -11.19 11.41 -3.91
N GLY A 592 -10.98 10.76 -5.06
CA GLY A 592 -11.03 9.29 -5.17
C GLY A 592 -9.98 8.56 -4.33
N SER A 593 -8.90 9.25 -3.92
CA SER A 593 -7.84 8.72 -3.08
C SER A 593 -7.56 9.65 -1.88
N TRP A 594 -6.33 10.09 -1.64
CA TRP A 594 -5.93 10.75 -0.39
C TRP A 594 -5.79 12.27 -0.51
N MET A 595 -5.86 12.96 0.63
CA MET A 595 -5.60 14.40 0.75
C MET A 595 -4.35 14.63 1.59
N GLY A 596 -3.41 15.44 1.10
CA GLY A 596 -2.22 15.87 1.81
C GLY A 596 -2.23 17.37 2.04
N VAL A 597 -2.37 17.78 3.30
CA VAL A 597 -2.26 19.19 3.72
C VAL A 597 -0.83 19.41 4.21
N ALA A 598 -0.04 20.15 3.43
CA ALA A 598 1.41 20.27 3.56
C ALA A 598 2.14 18.96 3.23
N TYR A 599 2.31 18.72 1.94
CA TYR A 599 2.96 17.54 1.39
C TYR A 599 4.48 17.57 1.61
N GLN A 600 5.12 18.73 1.52
CA GLN A 600 6.56 18.96 1.69
C GLN A 600 6.85 20.18 2.59
N SER A 601 8.12 20.33 2.98
CA SER A 601 8.60 21.38 3.88
C SER A 601 8.56 22.79 3.24
N GLY A 602 8.42 23.85 4.03
CA GLY A 602 8.68 25.24 3.58
C GLY A 602 7.48 26.19 3.43
N GLY A 603 6.25 25.74 3.72
CA GLY A 603 5.09 26.63 3.84
C GLY A 603 3.94 26.01 4.65
N THR A 604 3.18 26.86 5.35
CA THR A 604 1.99 26.41 6.10
C THR A 604 0.80 26.29 5.15
N ASN A 605 0.24 25.10 5.02
CA ASN A 605 -0.89 24.84 4.14
C ASN A 605 -2.16 24.67 4.97
N THR A 606 -3.24 25.35 4.58
CA THR A 606 -4.47 25.42 5.39
C THR A 606 -5.69 24.90 4.64
N LEU A 607 -6.37 23.91 5.22
CA LEU A 607 -7.69 23.46 4.78
C LEU A 607 -8.75 24.00 5.74
N ASN A 608 -9.69 24.83 5.27
CA ASN A 608 -10.81 25.33 6.06
C ASN A 608 -12.11 24.69 5.59
N LEU A 609 -12.78 23.95 6.48
CA LEU A 609 -14.07 23.31 6.22
C LEU A 609 -15.13 23.89 7.15
N SER A 610 -16.18 24.48 6.59
CA SER A 610 -17.23 25.16 7.34
C SER A 610 -18.60 25.08 6.66
N GLY A 611 -19.62 25.68 7.28
CA GLY A 611 -20.94 25.80 6.68
C GLY A 611 -21.52 24.44 6.27
N THR A 612 -22.07 24.34 5.06
CA THR A 612 -22.58 23.07 4.51
C THR A 612 -21.56 22.38 3.60
N GLY A 613 -20.28 22.70 3.75
CA GLY A 613 -19.21 22.06 2.99
C GLY A 613 -19.11 20.57 3.33
N TYR A 614 -19.00 19.75 2.29
CA TYR A 614 -18.80 18.31 2.40
C TYR A 614 -17.56 17.90 1.62
N ILE A 615 -16.64 17.17 2.27
CA ILE A 615 -15.45 16.60 1.65
C ILE A 615 -15.46 15.09 1.88
N GLU A 616 -15.31 14.30 0.82
CA GLU A 616 -15.12 12.85 0.88
C GLU A 616 -13.79 12.45 0.23
N CYS A 617 -13.00 11.63 0.93
CA CYS A 617 -11.76 11.05 0.40
C CYS A 617 -11.49 9.67 1.01
N THR A 618 -10.42 8.97 0.67
CA THR A 618 -10.03 7.74 1.39
C THR A 618 -9.24 8.08 2.65
N LYS A 619 -8.18 8.89 2.52
CA LYS A 619 -7.23 9.22 3.62
C LYS A 619 -6.98 10.72 3.68
N LEU A 620 -6.78 11.27 4.88
CA LEU A 620 -6.28 12.64 5.09
C LEU A 620 -4.96 12.62 5.87
N SER A 621 -3.94 13.28 5.36
CA SER A 621 -2.61 13.42 5.97
C SER A 621 -2.25 14.89 6.14
N LEU A 622 -1.87 15.29 7.35
CA LEU A 622 -1.31 16.62 7.65
C LEU A 622 0.20 16.45 7.84
N GLY A 623 0.98 17.11 6.99
CA GLY A 623 2.44 17.02 7.05
C GLY A 623 2.98 15.67 6.58
N LEU A 624 2.71 15.26 5.33
CA LEU A 624 3.06 13.92 4.81
C LEU A 624 4.58 13.70 4.65
N ASN A 625 5.31 14.70 4.13
CA ASN A 625 6.78 14.68 4.00
C ASN A 625 7.37 15.96 4.62
N ASP A 626 7.18 16.14 5.92
CA ASP A 626 7.80 17.22 6.72
C ASP A 626 7.23 18.63 6.49
N GLY A 627 6.03 18.73 5.92
CA GLY A 627 5.29 19.99 5.77
C GLY A 627 4.51 20.39 7.01
N ASP A 628 4.25 21.70 7.17
CA ASP A 628 3.40 22.25 8.23
C ASP A 628 1.94 22.35 7.77
N GLY A 629 1.11 21.39 8.16
CA GLY A 629 -0.28 21.29 7.72
C GLY A 629 -1.28 21.76 8.77
N VAL A 630 -2.21 22.64 8.40
CA VAL A 630 -3.29 23.13 9.26
C VAL A 630 -4.64 22.75 8.67
N VAL A 631 -5.50 22.12 9.45
CA VAL A 631 -6.90 21.87 9.08
C VAL A 631 -7.79 22.55 10.10
N ASN A 632 -8.73 23.37 9.66
CA ASN A 632 -9.73 24.00 10.51
C ASN A 632 -11.11 23.51 10.11
N ILE A 633 -11.87 22.94 11.04
CA ILE A 633 -13.25 22.50 10.84
C ILE A 633 -14.15 23.29 11.79
N SER A 634 -15.21 23.89 11.27
CA SER A 634 -16.13 24.70 12.07
C SER A 634 -17.59 24.60 11.62
N GLY A 635 -18.52 25.02 12.47
CA GLY A 635 -19.94 25.06 12.13
C GLY A 635 -20.51 23.66 11.85
N SER A 636 -21.01 23.43 10.63
CA SER A 636 -21.58 22.14 10.20
C SER A 636 -20.79 21.44 9.08
N GLY A 637 -19.52 21.82 8.88
CA GLY A 637 -18.66 21.20 7.87
C GLY A 637 -18.50 19.69 8.12
N HIS A 638 -18.47 18.89 7.05
CA HIS A 638 -18.43 17.42 7.13
C HIS A 638 -17.28 16.84 6.32
N LEU A 639 -16.34 16.19 6.99
CA LEU A 639 -15.26 15.42 6.40
C LEU A 639 -15.55 13.93 6.56
N LYS A 640 -15.59 13.19 5.46
CA LYS A 640 -15.84 11.75 5.46
C LYS A 640 -14.72 10.98 4.76
N LEU A 641 -14.20 9.96 5.42
CA LEU A 641 -13.22 9.04 4.87
C LEU A 641 -13.90 7.72 4.46
N ARG A 642 -13.67 7.28 3.22
CA ARG A 642 -14.25 6.07 2.61
C ARG A 642 -13.65 4.80 3.17
N SER A 643 -14.49 3.77 3.26
CA SER A 643 -14.10 2.41 3.65
C SER A 643 -12.89 1.88 2.86
N GLY A 644 -11.95 1.23 3.54
CA GLY A 644 -10.77 0.57 2.95
C GLY A 644 -9.44 1.17 3.40
N ASP A 645 -9.28 2.49 3.28
CA ASP A 645 -8.11 3.25 3.75
C ASP A 645 -8.56 4.50 4.53
N SER A 646 -9.50 4.34 5.46
CA SER A 646 -10.19 5.44 6.16
C SER A 646 -9.34 6.06 7.28
N ARG A 647 -8.17 6.60 6.94
CA ARG A 647 -7.17 7.06 7.93
C ARG A 647 -7.00 8.57 7.96
N LEU A 648 -7.00 9.18 9.15
CA LEU A 648 -6.57 10.56 9.37
C LEU A 648 -5.24 10.56 10.13
N ARG A 649 -4.20 11.18 9.57
CA ARG A 649 -2.86 11.21 10.15
C ARG A 649 -2.38 12.64 10.33
N ILE A 650 -2.03 13.01 11.55
CA ILE A 650 -1.45 14.31 11.87
C ILE A 650 0.03 14.11 12.17
N ALA A 651 0.88 14.85 11.43
CA ALA A 651 2.33 14.72 11.41
C ALA A 651 2.81 13.34 10.93
N GLU A 652 2.60 13.04 9.65
CA GLU A 652 3.03 11.77 9.03
C GLU A 652 4.50 11.80 8.55
N GLY A 653 5.14 12.95 8.42
CA GLY A 653 6.59 13.11 8.20
C GLY A 653 7.38 13.18 9.50
N SER A 654 8.67 12.86 9.44
CA SER A 654 9.57 12.80 10.61
C SER A 654 10.03 14.17 11.15
N ALA A 655 9.75 15.25 10.43
CA ALA A 655 9.95 16.63 10.86
C ALA A 655 8.69 17.48 10.61
N ALA A 656 7.55 16.83 10.39
CA ALA A 656 6.29 17.48 10.07
C ALA A 656 5.64 18.07 11.32
N THR A 657 5.04 19.25 11.18
CA THR A 657 4.07 19.79 12.16
C THR A 657 2.66 19.68 11.58
N GLY A 658 1.75 18.97 12.23
CA GLY A 658 0.35 18.92 11.82
C GLY A 658 -0.54 19.54 12.88
N VAL A 659 -1.49 20.40 12.49
CA VAL A 659 -2.45 21.02 13.41
C VAL A 659 -3.88 20.84 12.89
N LEU A 660 -4.75 20.20 13.66
CA LEU A 660 -6.18 20.11 13.40
C LEU A 660 -6.96 20.92 14.43
N ASN A 661 -7.63 21.99 14.02
CA ASN A 661 -8.52 22.77 14.88
C ASN A 661 -9.98 22.45 14.55
N MET A 662 -10.79 22.19 15.57
CA MET A 662 -12.21 21.84 15.44
C MET A 662 -13.08 22.66 16.40
N ASP A 663 -13.97 23.47 15.84
CA ASP A 663 -15.01 24.25 16.54
C ASP A 663 -16.38 23.98 15.88
N GLY A 664 -16.77 22.71 15.89
CA GLY A 664 -17.97 22.19 15.21
C GLY A 664 -17.64 21.20 14.10
N GLY A 665 -18.66 20.85 13.31
CA GLY A 665 -18.55 19.92 12.19
C GLY A 665 -18.56 18.43 12.59
N LEU A 666 -18.38 17.58 11.58
CA LEU A 666 -18.37 16.13 11.69
C LEU A 666 -17.15 15.56 10.93
N ILE A 667 -16.37 14.71 11.59
CA ILE A 667 -15.36 13.86 10.94
C ILE A 667 -15.81 12.40 11.06
N GLU A 668 -15.81 11.65 9.95
CA GLU A 668 -16.09 10.21 9.94
C GLU A 668 -14.93 9.44 9.29
N ALA A 669 -14.28 8.56 10.05
CA ALA A 669 -13.11 7.79 9.64
C ALA A 669 -13.19 6.33 10.09
N GLU A 670 -13.72 5.41 9.27
CA GLU A 670 -14.04 4.04 9.70
C GLU A 670 -12.87 3.27 10.37
N ASP A 671 -11.62 3.56 10.02
CA ASP A 671 -10.44 2.81 10.46
C ASP A 671 -9.71 3.51 11.61
N TYR A 672 -9.05 4.65 11.36
CA TYR A 672 -8.04 5.12 12.31
C TYR A 672 -7.74 6.62 12.22
N ILE A 673 -7.60 7.29 13.37
CA ILE A 673 -7.07 8.65 13.50
C ILE A 673 -5.82 8.61 14.39
N SER A 674 -4.77 9.32 13.99
CA SER A 674 -3.53 9.50 14.77
C SER A 674 -3.07 10.94 14.83
N ILE A 675 -2.53 11.30 15.99
CA ILE A 675 -1.83 12.55 16.25
C ILE A 675 -0.38 12.20 16.59
N GLY A 676 0.61 12.79 15.95
CA GLY A 676 2.01 12.37 16.12
C GLY A 676 2.28 11.00 15.47
N HIS A 677 1.93 10.86 14.19
CA HIS A 677 1.92 9.55 13.52
C HIS A 677 3.31 8.93 13.34
N THR A 678 4.30 9.73 12.96
CA THR A 678 5.64 9.25 12.55
C THR A 678 6.72 9.79 13.48
N ALA A 679 7.75 8.99 13.75
CA ALA A 679 8.86 9.36 14.63
C ALA A 679 9.51 10.70 14.23
N GLY A 680 9.56 11.63 15.19
CA GLY A 680 10.05 13.01 15.03
C GLY A 680 9.01 14.03 14.53
N GLY A 681 7.85 13.58 14.04
CA GLY A 681 6.74 14.46 13.69
C GLY A 681 5.97 14.92 14.92
N VAL A 682 5.47 16.17 14.90
CA VAL A 682 4.71 16.79 15.99
C VAL A 682 3.29 17.07 15.52
N GLY A 683 2.33 16.31 16.02
CA GLY A 683 0.91 16.50 15.73
C GLY A 683 0.21 17.23 16.87
N THR A 684 -0.67 18.16 16.54
CA THR A 684 -1.56 18.82 17.49
C THR A 684 -3.00 18.74 17.00
N MET A 685 -3.93 18.42 17.88
CA MET A 685 -5.36 18.60 17.65
C MET A 685 -5.93 19.51 18.73
N ASN A 686 -6.70 20.52 18.35
CA ASN A 686 -7.44 21.40 19.25
C ASN A 686 -8.93 21.25 18.98
N MET A 687 -9.71 20.78 19.94
CA MET A 687 -11.14 20.54 19.80
C MET A 687 -11.93 21.30 20.86
N THR A 688 -12.80 22.19 20.41
CA THR A 688 -13.69 22.99 21.27
C THR A 688 -15.16 22.58 21.11
N ASN A 689 -15.53 22.05 19.93
CA ASN A 689 -16.87 21.53 19.64
C ASN A 689 -16.83 20.60 18.40
N GLY A 690 -17.94 19.93 18.08
CA GLY A 690 -18.09 19.05 16.92
C GLY A 690 -18.11 17.56 17.27
N THR A 691 -18.17 16.69 16.26
CA THR A 691 -18.19 15.24 16.44
C THR A 691 -17.14 14.55 15.58
N VAL A 692 -16.40 13.61 16.15
CA VAL A 692 -15.47 12.73 15.42
C VAL A 692 -15.92 11.29 15.64
N ARG A 693 -16.09 10.52 14.56
CA ARG A 693 -16.40 9.08 14.60
C ARG A 693 -15.29 8.32 13.92
N MET A 694 -14.76 7.29 14.59
CA MET A 694 -13.69 6.50 14.02
C MET A 694 -13.65 5.05 14.49
N GLY A 695 -12.80 4.24 13.86
CA GLY A 695 -12.38 2.95 14.40
C GLY A 695 -11.53 3.15 15.66
N ALA A 696 -10.27 3.51 15.49
CA ALA A 696 -9.33 3.78 16.57
C ALA A 696 -8.80 5.22 16.57
N PHE A 697 -8.51 5.77 17.74
CA PHE A 697 -8.01 7.14 17.93
C PHE A 697 -6.73 7.11 18.77
N VAL A 698 -5.65 7.69 18.27
CA VAL A 698 -4.34 7.60 18.91
C VAL A 698 -3.67 8.96 19.01
N VAL A 699 -3.11 9.24 20.18
CA VAL A 699 -2.34 10.45 20.48
C VAL A 699 -0.91 10.03 20.77
N GLY A 700 0.05 10.45 19.96
CA GLY A 700 1.44 10.00 19.97
C GLY A 700 1.58 8.54 19.52
N LEU A 701 1.68 8.24 18.21
CA LEU A 701 1.83 6.86 17.70
C LEU A 701 3.29 6.43 17.49
N ASN A 702 4.12 7.33 16.99
CA ASN A 702 5.57 7.13 16.87
C ASN A 702 6.31 8.45 17.00
N GLY A 703 5.64 9.58 16.68
CA GLY A 703 6.09 10.93 17.02
C GLY A 703 5.21 11.53 18.11
N ASP A 704 5.41 12.82 18.35
CA ASP A 704 4.82 13.53 19.47
C ASP A 704 3.41 13.97 19.09
N GLY A 705 2.43 13.63 19.92
CA GLY A 705 1.03 13.97 19.70
C GLY A 705 0.47 14.76 20.87
N ASP A 706 -0.05 15.96 20.60
CA ASP A 706 -0.74 16.80 21.56
C ASP A 706 -2.23 16.89 21.20
N PHE A 707 -3.11 16.51 22.12
CA PHE A 707 -4.55 16.70 21.95
C PHE A 707 -5.10 17.62 23.03
N ASN A 708 -5.63 18.78 22.65
CA ASN A 708 -6.28 19.73 23.54
C ASN A 708 -7.79 19.70 23.28
N MET A 709 -8.58 19.28 24.25
CA MET A 709 -10.04 19.12 24.13
C MET A 709 -10.75 19.92 25.22
N THR A 710 -11.52 20.94 24.86
CA THR A 710 -12.35 21.74 25.79
C THR A 710 -13.86 21.46 25.60
N GLY A 711 -14.23 20.68 24.58
CA GLY A 711 -15.61 20.35 24.25
C GLY A 711 -15.73 19.41 23.04
N GLY A 712 -16.95 19.12 22.62
CA GLY A 712 -17.26 18.23 21.50
C GLY A 712 -17.40 16.74 21.88
N HIS A 713 -17.50 15.85 20.88
CA HIS A 713 -17.81 14.43 21.05
C HIS A 713 -16.91 13.52 20.19
N ILE A 714 -16.15 12.64 20.81
CA ILE A 714 -15.32 11.59 20.16
C ILE A 714 -16.04 10.24 20.31
N VAL A 715 -16.20 9.49 19.21
CA VAL A 715 -16.80 8.14 19.19
C VAL A 715 -15.88 7.14 18.49
N ALA A 716 -15.05 6.45 19.26
CA ALA A 716 -14.15 5.41 18.78
C ALA A 716 -14.82 4.04 18.91
N SER A 717 -15.19 3.45 17.77
CA SER A 717 -15.85 2.13 17.71
C SER A 717 -14.92 0.96 18.10
N SER A 718 -13.61 1.20 18.16
CA SER A 718 -12.59 0.28 18.66
C SER A 718 -11.94 0.83 19.92
N HIS A 719 -10.77 1.46 19.83
CA HIS A 719 -9.97 1.83 20.99
C HIS A 719 -9.40 3.25 20.89
N VAL A 720 -9.02 3.77 22.05
CA VAL A 720 -8.32 5.04 22.22
C VAL A 720 -6.96 4.77 22.84
N ARG A 721 -5.88 5.37 22.35
CA ARG A 721 -4.54 5.24 22.95
C ARG A 721 -3.83 6.58 23.05
N VAL A 722 -3.07 6.76 24.11
CA VAL A 722 -2.13 7.86 24.32
C VAL A 722 -0.76 7.23 24.51
N GLY A 723 0.18 7.56 23.64
CA GLY A 723 1.49 6.93 23.60
C GLY A 723 1.44 5.51 23.08
N GLU A 724 1.43 5.33 21.78
CA GLU A 724 1.69 4.07 21.10
C GLU A 724 3.09 4.14 20.44
N GLY A 725 3.69 2.99 20.13
CA GLY A 725 4.97 2.92 19.41
C GLY A 725 6.13 3.56 20.16
N GLY A 726 6.82 4.52 19.53
CA GLY A 726 8.01 5.18 20.10
C GLY A 726 7.91 6.69 20.27
N GLY A 727 6.71 7.27 20.17
CA GLY A 727 6.46 8.70 20.33
C GLY A 727 5.80 9.03 21.66
N GLN A 728 5.77 10.30 22.03
CA GLN A 728 5.10 10.78 23.25
C GLN A 728 3.67 11.24 22.95
N GLY A 729 2.69 10.75 23.69
CA GLY A 729 1.31 11.24 23.66
C GLY A 729 1.00 12.14 24.84
N THR A 730 0.47 13.34 24.59
CA THR A 730 -0.10 14.24 25.61
C THR A 730 -1.54 14.59 25.25
N TRP A 731 -2.48 14.36 26.16
CA TRP A 731 -3.87 14.74 25.99
C TRP A 731 -4.32 15.61 27.16
N ASN A 732 -4.59 16.89 26.89
CA ASN A 732 -5.21 17.84 27.81
C ASN A 732 -6.73 17.89 27.57
N MET A 733 -7.53 17.38 28.50
CA MET A 733 -8.99 17.33 28.44
C MET A 733 -9.61 18.24 29.51
N ASP A 734 -10.18 19.37 29.06
CA ASP A 734 -10.91 20.37 29.82
C ASP A 734 -12.38 20.47 29.35
N GLY A 735 -12.99 19.34 28.99
CA GLY A 735 -14.40 19.26 28.60
C GLY A 735 -14.71 18.25 27.48
N GLY A 736 -16.00 18.18 27.12
CA GLY A 736 -16.52 17.30 26.07
C GLY A 736 -16.79 15.86 26.51
N LEU A 737 -17.15 15.00 25.55
CA LEU A 737 -17.49 13.59 25.74
C LEU A 737 -16.62 12.71 24.84
N VAL A 738 -16.05 11.64 25.40
CA VAL A 738 -15.31 10.61 24.67
C VAL A 738 -15.97 9.26 24.90
N GLU A 739 -16.22 8.50 23.84
CA GLU A 739 -16.72 7.12 23.89
C GLU A 739 -15.73 6.18 23.18
N ALA A 740 -15.09 5.29 23.92
CA ALA A 740 -14.20 4.24 23.42
C ALA A 740 -14.83 2.86 23.68
N THR A 741 -15.29 2.18 22.63
CA THR A 741 -16.06 0.94 22.78
C THR A 741 -15.28 -0.18 23.46
N ASN A 742 -14.01 -0.39 23.08
CA ASN A 742 -13.21 -1.51 23.60
C ASN A 742 -12.36 -1.07 24.80
N TYR A 743 -11.45 -0.12 24.63
CA TYR A 743 -10.59 0.35 25.73
C TYR A 743 -9.95 1.70 25.41
N MET A 744 -9.49 2.35 26.47
CA MET A 744 -8.55 3.46 26.45
C MET A 744 -7.24 3.01 27.08
N ALA A 745 -6.11 3.35 26.47
CA ALA A 745 -4.79 3.11 27.06
C ALA A 745 -3.93 4.37 27.10
N VAL A 746 -3.09 4.50 28.13
CA VAL A 746 -2.05 5.53 28.27
C VAL A 746 -0.73 4.82 28.55
N GLY A 747 0.34 5.08 27.80
CA GLY A 747 1.59 4.30 27.90
C GLY A 747 1.51 2.94 27.22
N TRP A 748 0.93 2.87 26.02
CA TRP A 748 0.87 1.64 25.21
C TRP A 748 2.17 1.37 24.43
N GLY A 749 3.03 2.36 24.25
CA GLY A 749 4.28 2.29 23.48
C GLY A 749 5.45 1.67 24.23
N THR A 750 6.65 1.75 23.67
CA THR A 750 7.92 1.29 24.26
C THR A 750 8.89 2.45 24.51
N SER A 751 8.37 3.68 24.53
CA SER A 751 9.12 4.93 24.75
C SER A 751 9.87 4.84 26.07
N ALA A 752 11.20 4.73 26.02
CA ALA A 752 12.00 4.63 27.23
C ALA A 752 12.38 6.04 27.73
N GLY A 753 11.73 6.51 28.80
CA GLY A 753 12.12 7.71 29.54
C GLY A 753 11.29 8.98 29.30
N GLU A 754 10.18 8.90 28.56
CA GLU A 754 9.17 9.97 28.48
C GLU A 754 7.81 9.39 28.82
N THR A 755 7.04 10.10 29.65
CA THR A 755 5.75 9.64 30.16
C THR A 755 4.63 10.13 29.26
N ASP A 756 3.82 9.21 28.75
CA ASP A 756 2.60 9.51 28.03
C ASP A 756 1.54 10.02 29.00
N LEU A 757 0.88 11.13 28.70
CA LEU A 757 0.05 11.86 29.65
C LEU A 757 -1.39 12.04 29.17
N LEU A 758 -2.35 11.71 30.02
CA LEU A 758 -3.71 12.24 29.97
C LEU A 758 -3.91 13.17 31.16
N ASP A 759 -4.02 14.46 30.93
CA ASP A 759 -4.41 15.47 31.92
C ASP A 759 -5.88 15.82 31.75
N MET A 760 -6.71 15.41 32.70
CA MET A 760 -8.15 15.68 32.73
C MET A 760 -8.47 16.72 33.81
N THR A 761 -8.88 17.91 33.38
CA THR A 761 -9.37 19.00 34.25
C THR A 761 -10.90 19.13 34.21
N ALA A 762 -11.56 18.66 33.14
CA ALA A 762 -13.02 18.56 33.02
C ALA A 762 -13.44 17.56 31.92
N GLY A 763 -14.75 17.34 31.75
CA GLY A 763 -15.32 16.48 30.70
C GLY A 763 -15.67 15.06 31.16
N GLU A 764 -16.12 14.22 30.22
CA GLU A 764 -16.53 12.84 30.46
C GLU A 764 -15.86 11.87 29.48
N LEU A 765 -15.19 10.85 30.00
CA LEU A 765 -14.61 9.74 29.25
C LEU A 765 -15.38 8.46 29.56
N GLN A 766 -15.91 7.79 28.53
CA GLN A 766 -16.53 6.49 28.61
C GLN A 766 -15.67 5.47 27.86
N THR A 767 -15.24 4.41 28.53
CA THR A 767 -14.38 3.39 27.92
C THR A 767 -14.80 1.99 28.35
N GLY A 768 -14.56 0.97 27.53
CA GLY A 768 -14.69 -0.44 27.94
C GLY A 768 -13.71 -0.76 29.07
N ASP A 769 -12.40 -0.80 28.78
CA ASP A 769 -11.33 -0.87 29.78
C ASP A 769 -10.52 0.43 29.86
N LEU A 770 -9.83 0.67 30.97
CA LEU A 770 -8.76 1.66 31.10
C LEU A 770 -7.43 0.93 31.35
N ARG A 771 -6.38 1.29 30.62
CA ARG A 771 -5.06 0.65 30.70
C ARG A 771 -3.99 1.72 30.84
N ILE A 772 -3.08 1.59 31.81
CA ILE A 772 -2.07 2.61 32.08
C ILE A 772 -0.74 1.90 32.28
N GLY A 773 0.34 2.33 31.63
CA GLY A 773 1.66 1.75 31.87
C GLY A 773 1.89 0.33 31.30
N LEU A 774 1.05 -0.14 30.36
CA LEU A 774 1.03 -1.57 30.01
C LEU A 774 2.35 -2.05 29.39
N PHE A 775 2.95 -1.24 28.53
CA PHE A 775 4.20 -1.54 27.80
C PHE A 775 5.26 -0.45 27.95
N GLY A 776 4.84 0.81 28.12
CA GLY A 776 5.69 1.98 28.32
C GLY A 776 5.08 2.87 29.38
N ASP A 777 5.77 3.95 29.77
CA ASP A 777 5.39 4.73 30.94
C ASP A 777 4.16 5.61 30.65
N GLY A 778 3.12 5.49 31.47
CA GLY A 778 1.85 6.19 31.27
C GLY A 778 1.35 6.87 32.54
N LYS A 779 0.91 8.12 32.44
CA LYS A 779 0.32 8.89 33.53
C LYS A 779 -1.07 9.40 33.17
N VAL A 780 -2.01 9.22 34.08
CA VAL A 780 -3.31 9.90 34.04
C VAL A 780 -3.37 10.86 35.21
N ASP A 781 -3.42 12.17 34.95
CA ASP A 781 -3.71 13.21 35.93
C ASP A 781 -5.21 13.54 35.89
N LEU A 782 -5.95 13.06 36.89
CA LEU A 782 -7.39 13.27 37.02
C LEU A 782 -7.67 14.44 37.99
N ILE A 783 -7.44 15.64 37.50
CA ILE A 783 -7.60 16.92 38.22
C ILE A 783 -9.09 17.31 38.34
N GLY A 784 -9.91 16.96 37.35
CA GLY A 784 -11.35 17.17 37.32
C GLY A 784 -12.06 16.30 36.27
N GLY A 785 -13.38 16.46 36.11
CA GLY A 785 -14.15 15.63 35.17
C GLY A 785 -14.46 14.21 35.68
N THR A 786 -14.85 13.32 34.76
CA THR A 786 -15.27 11.95 35.09
C THR A 786 -14.78 10.92 34.08
N ILE A 787 -14.16 9.85 34.56
CA ILE A 787 -13.85 8.65 33.78
C ILE A 787 -14.82 7.54 34.18
N ASN A 788 -15.47 6.94 33.20
CA ASN A 788 -16.44 5.86 33.36
C ASN A 788 -15.96 4.61 32.61
N VAL A 789 -15.73 3.52 33.34
CA VAL A 789 -15.29 2.23 32.80
C VAL A 789 -16.47 1.26 32.71
N ASN A 790 -16.74 0.73 31.51
CA ASN A 790 -18.01 0.09 31.07
C ASN A 790 -17.92 -1.43 30.76
N TYR A 791 -16.72 -2.02 30.70
CA TYR A 791 -16.42 -3.47 30.63
C TYR A 791 -16.56 -4.19 29.26
N TYR A 792 -15.47 -4.84 28.79
CA TYR A 792 -15.48 -5.88 27.72
C TYR A 792 -14.38 -6.96 27.93
N ASP A 793 -14.79 -8.16 28.40
CA ASP A 793 -14.05 -9.45 28.52
C ASP A 793 -13.02 -9.69 29.67
N ASP A 794 -13.33 -10.69 30.52
CA ASP A 794 -12.52 -11.53 31.43
C ASP A 794 -11.40 -10.94 32.34
N GLY A 795 -11.26 -9.62 32.46
CA GLY A 795 -10.36 -8.92 33.42
C GLY A 795 -11.02 -7.76 34.14
N ASP A 796 -10.42 -7.26 35.24
CA ASP A 796 -10.99 -6.28 36.18
C ASP A 796 -11.20 -4.85 35.60
N GLY A 797 -11.08 -4.64 34.28
CA GLY A 797 -11.35 -3.38 33.57
C GLY A 797 -10.32 -2.25 33.79
N LEU A 798 -9.40 -2.41 34.76
CA LEU A 798 -8.19 -1.59 34.93
C LEU A 798 -6.95 -2.49 34.80
N LEU A 799 -5.95 -2.08 34.03
CA LEU A 799 -4.70 -2.81 33.91
C LEU A 799 -3.50 -1.86 34.04
N PHE A 800 -2.61 -2.20 34.97
CA PHE A 800 -1.30 -1.57 35.17
C PHE A 800 -0.18 -2.57 34.86
N ASP A 801 0.93 -2.07 34.33
CA ASP A 801 2.30 -2.61 34.44
C ASP A 801 2.51 -4.09 34.08
N SER A 802 1.67 -4.65 33.21
CA SER A 802 1.69 -6.09 33.00
C SER A 802 2.85 -6.57 32.11
N ASN A 803 3.49 -5.67 31.33
CA ASN A 803 4.54 -6.04 30.37
C ASN A 803 5.80 -5.16 30.42
N GLY A 804 6.05 -4.45 31.53
CA GLY A 804 7.33 -3.78 31.78
C GLY A 804 7.38 -2.26 31.62
N GLY A 805 6.23 -1.59 31.46
CA GLY A 805 6.09 -0.13 31.66
C GLY A 805 5.69 0.23 33.10
N ASP A 806 5.69 1.53 33.40
CA ASP A 806 5.28 2.11 34.69
C ASP A 806 4.04 3.02 34.52
N GLY A 807 2.94 2.65 35.19
CA GLY A 807 1.64 3.27 35.04
C GLY A 807 1.19 3.92 36.33
N THR A 808 0.81 5.20 36.28
CA THR A 808 0.27 5.91 37.45
C THR A 808 -1.00 6.67 37.09
N LEU A 809 -2.03 6.53 37.92
CA LEU A 809 -3.19 7.40 37.94
C LEU A 809 -3.11 8.30 39.17
N ASN A 810 -2.90 9.59 38.96
CA ASN A 810 -2.87 10.59 40.00
C ASN A 810 -4.20 11.34 40.05
N MET A 811 -4.78 11.45 41.24
CA MET A 811 -6.06 12.10 41.48
C MET A 811 -5.85 13.42 42.22
N ALA A 812 -6.38 14.52 41.67
CA ALA A 812 -6.30 15.85 42.28
C ALA A 812 -7.66 16.59 42.32
N GLY A 813 -8.76 15.91 41.94
CA GLY A 813 -10.13 16.43 42.10
C GLY A 813 -11.21 15.76 41.24
N GLY A 814 -10.85 15.05 40.17
CA GLY A 814 -11.81 14.35 39.30
C GLY A 814 -12.38 13.06 39.93
N THR A 815 -13.31 12.42 39.22
CA THR A 815 -13.97 11.18 39.69
C THR A 815 -13.77 10.04 38.70
N LEU A 816 -13.36 8.88 39.22
CA LEU A 816 -13.21 7.65 38.44
C LEU A 816 -14.28 6.64 38.87
N ASN A 817 -15.07 6.16 37.91
CA ASN A 817 -16.22 5.29 38.11
C ASN A 817 -16.05 3.95 37.39
N TRP A 818 -16.23 2.85 38.13
CA TRP A 818 -16.50 1.53 37.58
C TRP A 818 -17.99 1.29 37.50
N MET A 819 -18.54 1.15 36.29
CA MET A 819 -19.95 0.80 36.11
C MET A 819 -20.17 -0.69 36.31
N TYR A 820 -21.36 -1.05 36.81
CA TYR A 820 -21.87 -2.42 36.89
C TYR A 820 -21.10 -3.36 37.84
N GLY A 821 -20.73 -2.89 39.03
CA GLY A 821 -20.20 -3.77 40.06
C GLY A 821 -19.53 -3.10 41.25
N ASN A 822 -19.22 -3.93 42.24
CA ASN A 822 -18.43 -3.56 43.41
C ASN A 822 -16.98 -4.04 43.23
N TYR A 823 -16.10 -3.10 42.90
CA TYR A 823 -14.67 -3.33 42.63
C TYR A 823 -13.77 -2.80 43.75
N THR A 824 -14.32 -2.45 44.93
CA THR A 824 -13.58 -1.76 45.99
C THR A 824 -12.29 -2.48 46.37
N THR A 825 -12.35 -3.80 46.61
CA THR A 825 -11.17 -4.60 47.00
C THR A 825 -10.06 -4.58 45.96
N HIS A 826 -10.41 -4.58 44.66
CA HIS A 826 -9.43 -4.56 43.58
C HIS A 826 -8.76 -3.19 43.49
N ILE A 827 -9.56 -2.12 43.51
CA ILE A 827 -9.07 -0.75 43.44
C ILE A 827 -8.24 -0.38 44.67
N GLU A 828 -8.65 -0.80 45.88
CA GLU A 828 -7.86 -0.62 47.11
C GLU A 828 -6.48 -1.29 47.02
N ALA A 829 -6.38 -2.42 46.29
CA ALA A 829 -5.08 -3.06 46.05
C ALA A 829 -4.18 -2.21 45.14
N LEU A 830 -4.76 -1.53 44.14
CA LEU A 830 -4.06 -0.63 43.23
C LEU A 830 -3.63 0.69 43.91
N VAL A 831 -4.44 1.18 44.85
CA VAL A 831 -4.04 2.30 45.73
C VAL A 831 -2.85 1.89 46.60
N LEU A 832 -2.87 0.67 47.16
CA LEU A 832 -1.80 0.18 48.03
C LEU A 832 -0.49 -0.11 47.27
N SER A 833 -0.54 -0.48 45.99
CA SER A 833 0.65 -0.64 45.14
C SER A 833 1.25 0.70 44.71
N GLY A 834 0.51 1.80 44.83
CA GLY A 834 0.92 3.13 44.35
C GLY A 834 0.57 3.39 42.89
N ASP A 835 -0.18 2.48 42.25
CA ASP A 835 -0.63 2.63 40.86
C ASP A 835 -1.71 3.72 40.77
N ILE A 836 -2.49 3.90 41.84
CA ILE A 836 -3.44 5.01 42.02
C ILE A 836 -3.00 5.83 43.23
N VAL A 837 -2.68 7.10 43.01
CA VAL A 837 -2.25 8.05 44.05
C VAL A 837 -3.14 9.28 44.05
N ALA A 838 -3.12 10.02 45.16
CA ALA A 838 -3.71 11.35 45.24
C ALA A 838 -2.60 12.39 45.46
N TYR A 839 -2.69 13.52 44.75
CA TYR A 839 -1.73 14.64 44.85
C TYR A 839 -0.27 14.19 44.77
N ASP A 840 0.07 13.40 43.75
CA ASP A 840 1.39 12.81 43.50
C ASP A 840 1.95 12.01 44.70
N GLY A 841 1.06 11.36 45.45
CA GLY A 841 1.39 10.51 46.60
C GLY A 841 1.36 11.22 47.95
N ALA A 842 1.02 12.51 47.99
CA ALA A 842 0.87 13.27 49.22
C ALA A 842 -0.53 13.17 49.85
N GLY A 843 -1.52 12.67 49.13
CA GLY A 843 -2.89 12.51 49.60
C GLY A 843 -3.38 11.08 49.76
N GLU A 844 -4.59 10.96 50.30
CA GLU A 844 -5.31 9.69 50.39
C GLU A 844 -6.28 9.51 49.22
N VAL A 845 -6.49 8.27 48.80
CA VAL A 845 -7.48 7.89 47.77
C VAL A 845 -8.66 7.20 48.45
N SER A 846 -9.85 7.75 48.24
CA SER A 846 -11.12 7.20 48.74
C SER A 846 -11.79 6.31 47.69
N VAL A 847 -12.19 5.10 48.10
CA VAL A 847 -12.84 4.10 47.24
C VAL A 847 -14.18 3.69 47.85
N ALA A 848 -15.28 3.91 47.15
CA ALA A 848 -16.63 3.66 47.67
C ALA A 848 -17.57 2.99 46.65
N TYR A 849 -18.32 1.96 47.07
CA TYR A 849 -19.37 1.36 46.25
C TYR A 849 -20.75 1.96 46.53
N SER A 850 -21.41 2.46 45.49
CA SER A 850 -22.78 2.94 45.49
C SER A 850 -23.73 1.88 44.95
N ALA A 851 -24.40 1.15 45.85
CA ALA A 851 -25.41 0.15 45.47
C ALA A 851 -26.63 0.73 44.74
N GLY A 852 -26.88 2.04 44.86
CA GLY A 852 -28.00 2.72 44.21
C GLY A 852 -27.79 2.96 42.71
N THR A 853 -26.54 3.11 42.29
CA THR A 853 -26.13 3.31 40.90
C THR A 853 -25.35 2.11 40.33
N ASP A 854 -25.11 1.10 41.18
CA ASP A 854 -24.26 -0.07 40.90
C ASP A 854 -22.88 0.34 40.37
N THR A 855 -22.26 1.30 41.05
CA THR A 855 -21.02 1.95 40.62
C THR A 855 -20.00 1.95 41.75
N THR A 856 -18.74 1.63 41.47
CA THR A 856 -17.64 1.91 42.39
C THR A 856 -16.99 3.23 42.01
N ILE A 857 -16.82 4.13 42.98
CA ILE A 857 -16.39 5.52 42.81
C ILE A 857 -15.04 5.70 43.52
N VAL A 858 -14.09 6.35 42.85
CA VAL A 858 -12.75 6.66 43.36
C VAL A 858 -12.52 8.18 43.32
N GLN A 859 -11.98 8.77 44.40
CA GLN A 859 -11.75 10.22 44.57
C GLN A 859 -10.51 10.50 45.45
N ALA A 860 -9.94 11.71 45.39
CA ALA A 860 -8.79 12.15 46.19
C ALA A 860 -9.17 12.96 47.45
N ASP A 861 -8.44 12.79 48.56
CA ASP A 861 -8.58 13.48 49.85
C ASP A 861 -7.20 13.99 50.39
N VAL A 862 -7.04 15.26 50.82
CA VAL A 862 -5.81 15.83 51.50
C VAL A 862 -6.12 16.87 52.58
N SER A 863 -5.23 17.04 53.57
CA SER A 863 -5.29 18.14 54.54
C SER A 863 -4.68 19.46 53.98
N PRO A 864 -5.15 20.64 54.43
CA PRO A 864 -4.65 21.94 53.95
C PRO A 864 -3.19 22.27 54.29
N PHE A 865 -2.66 21.76 55.41
CA PHE A 865 -1.25 21.93 55.78
C PHE A 865 -0.33 21.13 54.85
N GLU A 866 -0.68 19.86 54.60
CA GLU A 866 0.08 19.00 53.69
C GLU A 866 0.08 19.55 52.26
N LEU A 867 -1.06 20.08 51.81
CA LEU A 867 -1.13 20.74 50.49
C LEU A 867 -0.23 21.99 50.42
N TRP A 868 -0.13 22.78 51.50
CA TRP A 868 0.73 23.97 51.53
C TRP A 868 2.21 23.63 51.44
N MET A 869 2.68 22.66 52.26
CA MET A 869 4.08 22.20 52.23
C MET A 869 4.49 21.68 50.86
N LEU A 870 3.61 20.89 50.24
CA LEU A 870 3.87 20.30 48.94
C LEU A 870 3.78 21.33 47.80
N ALA A 871 2.67 22.05 47.70
CA ALA A 871 2.39 22.88 46.55
C ALA A 871 3.22 24.17 46.52
N GLU A 872 3.53 24.75 47.69
CA GLU A 872 4.24 26.04 47.76
C GLU A 872 5.76 25.86 47.88
N TYR A 873 6.23 24.81 48.56
CA TYR A 873 7.66 24.63 48.86
C TYR A 873 8.28 23.34 48.31
N GLY A 874 7.47 22.43 47.76
CA GLY A 874 7.95 21.18 47.19
C GLY A 874 8.57 20.21 48.21
N LEU A 875 8.28 20.40 49.50
CA LEU A 875 8.76 19.52 50.57
C LEU A 875 7.83 18.32 50.72
N SER A 876 8.40 17.14 50.98
CA SER A 876 7.64 15.91 51.26
C SER A 876 8.38 15.01 52.26
N GLY A 877 7.71 13.97 52.77
CA GLY A 877 8.30 13.00 53.69
C GLY A 877 8.77 13.61 55.01
N ASP A 878 9.89 13.12 55.56
CA ASP A 878 10.44 13.60 56.84
C ASP A 878 10.80 15.09 56.78
N ASP A 879 11.20 15.59 55.60
CA ASP A 879 11.56 17.00 55.40
C ASP A 879 10.34 17.92 55.53
N ALA A 880 9.14 17.45 55.16
CA ALA A 880 7.88 18.16 55.31
C ALA A 880 7.14 17.89 56.63
N ALA A 881 7.70 17.05 57.50
CA ALA A 881 7.03 16.72 58.76
C ALA A 881 6.75 18.01 59.57
N ALA A 882 5.56 18.10 60.17
CA ALA A 882 5.12 19.26 60.95
C ALA A 882 6.12 19.73 62.01
N THR A 883 6.90 18.81 62.59
CA THR A 883 7.89 19.06 63.65
C THR A 883 9.33 19.18 63.16
N ASN A 884 9.56 19.12 61.85
CA ASN A 884 10.90 19.26 61.28
C ASN A 884 11.20 20.75 61.05
N ASP A 885 12.44 21.15 61.31
CA ASP A 885 12.99 22.49 61.03
C ASP A 885 13.95 22.30 59.84
N TYR A 886 13.41 22.41 58.63
CA TYR A 886 14.10 21.94 57.42
C TYR A 886 15.30 22.83 57.07
N ASP A 887 15.17 24.14 57.22
CA ASP A 887 16.24 25.10 56.89
C ASP A 887 17.20 25.41 58.05
N GLY A 888 16.86 24.95 59.26
CA GLY A 888 17.70 25.04 60.45
C GLY A 888 17.70 26.41 61.13
N ASP A 889 16.66 27.22 60.94
CA ASP A 889 16.51 28.54 61.55
C ASP A 889 15.96 28.50 62.99
N GLY A 890 15.46 27.34 63.42
CA GLY A 890 14.90 27.08 64.75
C GLY A 890 13.38 27.06 64.81
N PHE A 891 12.65 27.25 63.70
CA PHE A 891 11.21 27.06 63.59
C PHE A 891 10.90 25.78 62.82
N ASP A 892 9.95 25.00 63.33
CA ASP A 892 9.44 23.82 62.64
C ASP A 892 8.38 24.20 61.60
N ASN A 893 8.28 23.40 60.54
CA ASN A 893 7.45 23.64 59.36
C ASN A 893 5.98 24.00 59.70
N LEU A 894 5.40 23.42 60.75
CA LEU A 894 4.04 23.75 61.19
C LEU A 894 3.94 25.16 61.77
N TYR A 895 4.97 25.63 62.47
CA TYR A 895 5.02 27.02 62.93
C TYR A 895 5.25 27.96 61.77
N GLU A 896 6.05 27.59 60.77
CA GLU A 896 6.21 28.40 59.58
C GLU A 896 4.91 28.47 58.78
N TYR A 897 4.20 27.35 58.62
CA TYR A 897 2.84 27.35 58.06
C TYR A 897 1.95 28.31 58.85
N GLY A 898 1.94 28.21 60.18
CA GLY A 898 1.07 29.01 61.00
C GLY A 898 1.47 30.50 61.15
N LEU A 899 2.74 30.84 60.88
CA LEU A 899 3.26 32.20 61.03
C LEU A 899 3.56 32.88 59.69
N GLY A 900 3.45 32.16 58.57
CA GLY A 900 3.74 32.63 57.22
C GLY A 900 5.24 32.69 56.92
N GLY A 901 6.02 31.75 57.46
CA GLY A 901 7.43 31.57 57.14
C GLY A 901 7.64 30.75 55.87
N ASP A 902 8.89 30.70 55.41
CA ASP A 902 9.33 29.90 54.28
C ASP A 902 10.25 28.78 54.78
N PRO A 903 9.76 27.52 54.87
CA PRO A 903 10.49 26.40 55.44
C PRO A 903 11.78 26.04 54.71
N THR A 904 12.11 26.69 53.60
CA THR A 904 13.33 26.47 52.82
C THR A 904 14.34 27.61 52.92
N ASN A 905 14.01 28.70 53.61
CA ASN A 905 14.79 29.92 53.64
C ASN A 905 15.01 30.41 55.08
N PRO A 906 16.21 30.18 55.66
CA PRO A 906 16.45 30.41 57.09
C PRO A 906 16.54 31.89 57.47
N SER A 907 16.28 32.79 56.50
CA SER A 907 16.15 34.23 56.72
C SER A 907 14.69 34.69 56.81
N ASP A 908 13.72 33.83 56.51
CA ASP A 908 12.28 34.14 56.47
C ASP A 908 11.49 33.25 57.44
N ILE A 909 11.69 33.52 58.72
CA ILE A 909 11.05 32.83 59.85
C ILE A 909 9.56 33.19 60.02
N GLY A 910 8.95 33.81 59.01
CA GLY A 910 7.59 34.33 59.02
C GLY A 910 7.39 35.55 59.94
N ILE A 911 6.13 35.80 60.27
CA ILE A 911 5.75 36.97 61.08
C ILE A 911 6.05 36.68 62.55
N VAL A 912 7.19 37.20 63.02
CA VAL A 912 7.64 37.00 64.40
C VAL A 912 6.67 37.63 65.39
N PRO A 913 6.22 36.88 66.42
CA PRO A 913 5.41 37.45 67.48
C PRO A 913 6.08 38.64 68.16
N MET A 914 5.32 39.71 68.35
CA MET A 914 5.81 40.92 69.03
C MET A 914 5.38 40.92 70.48
N TYR A 915 6.23 41.46 71.34
CA TYR A 915 5.89 41.63 72.76
C TYR A 915 6.37 42.95 73.34
N GLY A 916 5.70 43.40 74.40
CA GLY A 916 6.06 44.62 75.09
C GLY A 916 5.30 44.85 76.38
N ALA A 917 5.90 45.60 77.29
CA ALA A 917 5.20 46.07 78.48
C ALA A 917 4.33 47.29 78.14
N ARG A 918 3.06 47.25 78.54
CA ARG A 918 2.09 48.32 78.34
C ARG A 918 1.37 48.59 79.64
N GLU A 919 1.35 49.85 80.06
CA GLU A 919 0.51 50.28 81.17
C GLU A 919 -0.90 50.55 80.61
N ASP A 920 -1.90 49.91 81.22
CA ASP A 920 -3.30 50.12 80.86
C ASP A 920 -4.16 50.06 82.12
N GLY A 921 -4.84 51.17 82.41
CA GLY A 921 -5.74 51.26 83.57
C GLY A 921 -5.05 51.18 84.94
N GLY A 922 -3.78 51.57 85.06
CA GLY A 922 -3.03 51.56 86.32
C GLY A 922 -2.33 50.25 86.66
N ALA A 923 -2.42 49.23 85.79
CA ALA A 923 -1.70 47.97 85.91
C ALA A 923 -0.75 47.77 84.73
N ASN A 924 0.39 47.13 84.99
CA ASN A 924 1.37 46.80 83.96
C ASN A 924 1.08 45.42 83.36
N TRP A 925 0.88 45.39 82.04
CA TRP A 925 0.65 44.18 81.27
C TRP A 925 1.85 43.89 80.38
N PHE A 926 2.14 42.61 80.20
CA PHE A 926 2.95 42.14 79.10
C PHE A 926 1.99 41.73 77.97
N GLU A 927 2.11 42.38 76.81
CA GLU A 927 1.37 42.02 75.61
C GLU A 927 2.22 41.07 74.76
N TYR A 928 1.60 40.00 74.27
CA TYR A 928 2.19 39.05 73.32
C TYR A 928 1.26 38.91 72.11
N VAL A 929 1.71 39.33 70.93
CA VAL A 929 0.93 39.39 69.70
C VAL A 929 1.50 38.41 68.69
N TYR A 930 0.69 37.45 68.22
CA TYR A 930 1.09 36.47 67.21
C TYR A 930 0.18 36.51 65.97
N PRO A 931 0.68 36.17 64.77
CA PRO A 931 -0.13 36.00 63.56
C PRO A 931 -0.88 34.66 63.57
N LYS A 932 -2.06 34.61 62.96
CA LYS A 932 -2.92 33.44 62.81
C LYS A 932 -3.47 33.41 61.39
N ARG A 933 -3.45 32.26 60.72
CA ARG A 933 -4.11 32.13 59.39
C ARG A 933 -5.58 32.55 59.41
N SER A 934 -5.95 33.34 58.42
CA SER A 934 -7.29 33.92 58.24
C SER A 934 -8.32 32.89 57.73
N ASP A 935 -7.88 31.81 57.06
CA ASP A 935 -8.76 30.72 56.63
C ASP A 935 -9.21 29.85 57.82
N ALA A 936 -10.53 29.74 58.00
CA ALA A 936 -11.15 28.94 59.05
C ALA A 936 -10.97 27.43 58.84
N ASN A 937 -10.68 27.00 57.61
CA ASN A 937 -10.39 25.61 57.25
C ASN A 937 -8.88 25.38 57.06
N SER A 938 -8.02 26.14 57.73
CA SER A 938 -6.55 26.00 57.62
C SER A 938 -5.98 24.69 58.20
N GLY A 939 -6.80 23.81 58.78
CA GLY A 939 -6.32 22.54 59.34
C GLY A 939 -5.47 22.68 60.62
N ILE A 940 -5.28 23.88 61.18
CA ILE A 940 -4.44 24.13 62.36
C ILE A 940 -5.12 25.02 63.43
N SER A 941 -4.59 24.98 64.66
CA SER A 941 -5.05 25.77 65.80
C SER A 941 -3.89 26.41 66.59
N TYR A 942 -4.17 27.47 67.36
CA TYR A 942 -3.17 28.32 68.02
C TYR A 942 -3.54 28.61 69.48
N HIS A 943 -2.58 28.56 70.40
CA HIS A 943 -2.76 28.99 71.80
C HIS A 943 -1.43 29.38 72.47
N LEU A 944 -1.46 30.08 73.62
CA LEU A 944 -0.25 30.37 74.41
C LEU A 944 -0.11 29.44 75.62
N GLU A 945 1.12 29.21 76.06
CA GLU A 945 1.43 28.58 77.34
C GLU A 945 2.41 29.42 78.17
N LEU A 946 2.24 29.39 79.50
CA LEU A 946 3.02 30.17 80.47
C LEU A 946 3.67 29.26 81.53
N THR A 947 4.85 29.66 82.03
CA THR A 947 5.53 29.07 83.22
C THR A 947 6.31 30.14 83.99
N ASP A 948 6.54 29.96 85.29
CA ASP A 948 7.36 30.84 86.14
C ASP A 948 8.79 30.30 86.36
N ASP A 949 9.04 29.01 86.13
CA ASP A 949 10.36 28.38 86.22
C ASP A 949 10.73 27.65 84.91
N LEU A 950 11.91 27.95 84.35
CA LEU A 950 12.47 27.26 83.18
C LEU A 950 13.22 25.96 83.52
N ILE A 951 13.48 25.68 84.79
CA ILE A 951 14.29 24.53 85.25
C ILE A 951 13.41 23.36 85.70
N TYR A 952 12.27 23.59 86.38
CA TYR A 952 11.37 22.53 86.86
C TYR A 952 9.85 22.87 86.79
N THR A 953 9.18 22.46 85.68
CA THR A 953 7.73 22.06 85.51
C THR A 953 6.58 23.07 85.76
N PRO A 954 5.36 22.82 85.22
CA PRO A 954 4.91 22.58 83.84
C PRO A 954 4.31 23.84 83.18
N TRP A 955 4.34 23.90 81.85
CA TRP A 955 3.69 24.95 81.06
C TRP A 955 2.16 24.83 81.14
N ALA A 956 1.46 25.96 81.28
CA ALA A 956 0.01 26.00 81.36
C ALA A 956 -0.61 26.88 80.27
N ASN A 957 -1.59 26.35 79.53
CA ASN A 957 -2.44 27.12 78.63
C ASN A 957 -3.51 27.92 79.39
N SER A 958 -3.07 28.75 80.34
CA SER A 958 -3.91 29.65 81.14
C SER A 958 -3.06 30.78 81.74
N GLY A 959 -3.68 31.83 82.27
CA GLY A 959 -2.96 32.98 82.85
C GLY A 959 -2.80 34.16 81.90
N TYR A 960 -3.37 34.08 80.69
CA TYR A 960 -3.47 35.15 79.71
C TYR A 960 -4.91 35.35 79.24
N SER A 961 -5.19 36.48 78.58
CA SER A 961 -6.48 36.74 77.92
C SER A 961 -6.27 37.43 76.58
N ILE A 962 -7.09 37.10 75.57
CA ILE A 962 -7.06 37.75 74.26
C ILE A 962 -7.68 39.15 74.39
N ALA A 963 -6.90 40.18 74.10
CA ALA A 963 -7.32 41.58 74.15
C ALA A 963 -7.95 42.07 72.82
N GLY A 964 -7.65 41.39 71.69
CA GLY A 964 -8.25 41.68 70.40
C GLY A 964 -7.61 40.92 69.23
N THR A 965 -8.25 40.97 68.07
CA THR A 965 -7.70 40.50 66.79
C THR A 965 -7.73 41.61 65.73
N GLY A 966 -6.93 41.49 64.67
CA GLY A 966 -6.98 42.41 63.53
C GLY A 966 -6.14 41.94 62.34
N THR A 967 -6.54 42.26 61.12
CA THR A 967 -5.91 41.76 59.90
C THR A 967 -4.50 42.30 59.68
N ILE A 968 -3.58 41.40 59.35
CA ILE A 968 -2.22 41.73 58.90
C ILE A 968 -2.23 41.86 57.37
N ASP A 969 -2.70 40.83 56.68
CA ASP A 969 -2.84 40.77 55.21
C ASP A 969 -3.94 39.79 54.77
N SER A 970 -3.93 39.32 53.52
CA SER A 970 -4.92 38.38 52.98
C SER A 970 -4.86 36.99 53.60
N GLU A 971 -3.74 36.63 54.23
CA GLU A 971 -3.46 35.28 54.72
C GLU A 971 -3.45 35.22 56.25
N PHE A 972 -3.08 36.30 56.94
CA PHE A 972 -2.94 36.33 58.39
C PHE A 972 -3.71 37.45 59.09
N ASP A 973 -4.27 37.12 60.25
CA ASP A 973 -4.80 38.02 61.27
C ASP A 973 -3.88 38.01 62.51
N ALA A 974 -3.66 39.16 63.15
CA ALA A 974 -2.96 39.28 64.43
C ALA A 974 -3.90 38.95 65.61
N VAL A 975 -3.38 38.25 66.62
CA VAL A 975 -4.05 37.96 67.89
C VAL A 975 -3.24 38.55 69.04
N THR A 976 -3.78 39.56 69.74
CA THR A 976 -3.12 40.22 70.88
C THR A 976 -3.53 39.56 72.19
N ASN A 977 -2.57 39.04 72.94
CA ASN A 977 -2.76 38.44 74.26
C ASN A 977 -2.16 39.34 75.34
N ARG A 978 -2.79 39.38 76.53
CA ARG A 978 -2.30 40.12 77.70
C ARG A 978 -2.05 39.20 78.88
N ILE A 979 -0.90 39.40 79.52
CA ILE A 979 -0.39 38.67 80.68
C ILE A 979 -0.08 39.69 81.79
N SER A 980 -0.51 39.44 83.03
CA SER A 980 -0.30 40.39 84.13
C SER A 980 1.10 40.28 84.72
N THR A 981 1.80 41.42 84.86
CA THR A 981 3.14 41.47 85.49
C THR A 981 3.09 41.67 87.01
N GLU A 982 1.90 41.72 87.61
CA GLU A 982 1.71 41.93 89.05
C GLU A 982 1.51 40.63 89.83
N ILE A 983 1.32 39.50 89.13
CA ILE A 983 0.97 38.22 89.75
C ILE A 983 2.22 37.44 90.13
N GLU A 984 3.14 37.27 89.18
CA GLU A 984 4.38 36.53 89.38
C GLU A 984 5.59 37.46 89.22
N ASP A 985 6.65 37.21 89.99
CA ASP A 985 7.88 38.02 89.95
C ASP A 985 8.66 37.81 88.64
N GLU A 986 8.52 36.63 88.00
CA GLU A 986 9.08 36.29 86.70
C GLU A 986 8.15 35.33 85.94
N GLN A 987 8.04 35.48 84.61
CA GLN A 987 7.20 34.63 83.75
C GLN A 987 7.84 34.42 82.38
N PHE A 988 7.63 33.23 81.83
CA PHE A 988 8.06 32.79 80.51
C PHE A 988 6.82 32.39 79.70
N ILE A 989 6.80 32.75 78.41
CA ILE A 989 5.64 32.60 77.53
C ILE A 989 6.11 31.90 76.24
N ARG A 990 5.31 30.98 75.71
CA ARG A 990 5.49 30.41 74.37
C ARG A 990 4.16 30.34 73.61
N LEU A 991 4.25 30.43 72.30
CA LEU A 991 3.15 30.14 71.38
C LEU A 991 3.15 28.64 71.06
N VAL A 992 1.96 28.05 70.89
CA VAL A 992 1.72 26.67 70.45
C VAL A 992 0.84 26.67 69.21
N ILE A 993 1.29 25.99 68.17
CA ILE A 993 0.57 25.74 66.91
C ILE A 993 0.46 24.21 66.72
N GLU A 994 -0.75 23.70 66.44
CA GLU A 994 -1.04 22.27 66.33
C GLU A 994 -2.06 21.96 65.21
N GLU A 995 -1.93 20.81 64.55
CA GLU A 995 -2.82 20.33 63.47
C GLU A 995 -4.13 19.71 64.01
N LEU A 996 -5.23 19.79 63.26
CA LEU A 996 -6.61 19.48 63.69
C LEU A 996 -7.13 18.08 63.33
#